data_AF-A0A959KR43-F1
#
_entry.id   AF-A0A959KR43-F1
#
_cell.length_a   1.000
_cell.length_b   1.000
_cell.length_c   1.000
_cell.angle_alpha   90.00
_cell.angle_beta   90.00
_cell.angle_gamma   90.00
#
_symmetry.space_group_name_H-M   'P 1'
#
loop_
_entity.id
_entity.type
_entity.pdbx_description
1 polymer ?
#
loop_
_entity_poly.entity_id
_entity_poly.type
_entity_poly.pdbx_seq_one_letter_code
_entity_poly.pdbx_strand_id
1 'polypeptide(L)'
;LRFYIEWNNLPTLPGGFGQYYDGYPDEVDNDSFTVELSALSDYQFYPGDGDKQEFRLFETLQPPREGLASTTTFEEIDFKPLAIIPDYQMAELPEYTNKTRSGFFKWKISGPPMVFGHEIYPRLFAEAITQNAKAPPFSFIPRTEEAAAVPIPKEPFVPVIQRMLVNYEASSKINFRQLEFRENDLQADEKIFRIHPFGYETIFSRGKASDLSLLPVYNEEGYLYIGLTGVRPPQPVSLFFDIRESKKDSLQLPLQLDWAYWRGDRWVNFDQDEVLLDTTASLSTSGIVQLHLPDDLTDRSTLLPSGLYWLRVAALGNLAVMGRGIRVLTQAVQVEWVDNADPAHYEQMGHTPPITDLVIQVPEISSLSQVTGFFGGRPKERPAEFYTRVSERLRHKNRAAQLWDYERLVLERFPEIRQAKCIGSTSYPKLSPGKVKVVVVPQLNGLDPEPKAGFFLLQSVENFLKELASPFVEIEAVNPVYEKLRISCALKFSKETLGEKGRYIQQLHQEILLFICPWLKSGSLNFGGNIHVHDVLGFIKQRPYIQFVTRFSLVHVKEETTSYYTIEDTAESGSNTEVLQASRPWSVLVPVRLHQFILVDDESFLPPEIAAIDSMRLETDFVVLDDGTEAPVTVVEPEPPEEGGDEYLSLDDIL
;
A
#
# COMPACT_ATOMS: atom_id res chain seq x y z
N LEU A 1 19.09 -26.42 -28.26
CA LEU A 1 19.44 -25.84 -29.58
C LEU A 1 18.95 -26.79 -30.65
N ARG A 2 18.39 -26.26 -31.74
CA ARG A 2 17.95 -27.02 -32.90
C ARG A 2 18.27 -26.23 -34.16
N PHE A 3 18.86 -26.88 -35.15
CA PHE A 3 19.04 -26.30 -36.48
C PHE A 3 17.98 -26.84 -37.41
N TYR A 4 17.30 -25.95 -38.11
CA TYR A 4 16.33 -26.29 -39.14
C TYR A 4 16.84 -25.80 -40.47
N ILE A 5 17.00 -26.71 -41.42
CA ILE A 5 17.56 -26.47 -42.75
C ILE A 5 16.45 -26.72 -43.76
N GLU A 6 16.27 -25.79 -44.68
CA GLU A 6 15.40 -25.92 -45.84
C GLU A 6 16.28 -26.00 -47.08
N TRP A 7 16.12 -27.06 -47.86
CA TRP A 7 16.95 -27.36 -49.03
C TRP A 7 16.27 -26.93 -50.32
N ASN A 8 17.06 -26.42 -51.25
CA ASN A 8 16.63 -26.11 -52.60
C ASN A 8 17.11 -27.19 -53.59
N ASN A 9 16.31 -27.46 -54.62
CA ASN A 9 16.65 -28.33 -55.76
C ASN A 9 17.12 -29.75 -55.39
N LEU A 10 16.56 -30.38 -54.35
CA LEU A 10 16.86 -31.78 -54.05
C LEU A 10 16.44 -32.72 -55.19
N PRO A 11 17.15 -33.83 -55.42
CA PRO A 11 16.74 -34.85 -56.39
C PRO A 11 15.33 -35.38 -56.13
N THR A 12 14.48 -35.38 -57.16
CA THR A 12 13.08 -35.84 -57.07
C THR A 12 12.89 -37.31 -57.46
N LEU A 13 13.98 -38.09 -57.54
CA LEU A 13 13.94 -39.49 -57.94
C LEU A 13 13.33 -40.35 -56.81
N PRO A 14 12.54 -41.39 -57.14
CA PRO A 14 12.16 -42.41 -56.17
C PRO A 14 13.42 -43.00 -55.51
N GLY A 15 13.46 -43.14 -54.19
CA GLY A 15 14.65 -43.63 -53.48
C GLY A 15 15.79 -42.61 -53.30
N GLY A 16 15.62 -41.36 -53.73
CA GLY A 16 16.53 -40.24 -53.43
C GLY A 16 17.96 -40.44 -53.95
N PHE A 17 18.95 -40.32 -53.06
CA PHE A 17 20.36 -40.45 -53.40
C PHE A 17 20.78 -41.85 -53.82
N GLY A 18 20.09 -42.90 -53.34
CA GLY A 18 20.33 -44.28 -53.77
C GLY A 18 20.20 -44.47 -55.28
N GLN A 19 19.18 -43.87 -55.90
CA GLN A 19 19.01 -43.90 -57.36
C GLN A 19 19.74 -42.76 -58.08
N TYR A 20 20.07 -41.68 -57.38
CA TYR A 20 20.79 -40.56 -57.99
C TYR A 20 22.26 -40.93 -58.27
N TYR A 21 22.88 -41.65 -57.35
CA TYR A 21 24.26 -42.11 -57.44
C TYR A 21 24.40 -43.54 -57.96
N ASP A 22 23.35 -44.10 -58.56
CA ASP A 22 23.41 -45.39 -59.26
C ASP A 22 24.44 -45.30 -60.41
N GLY A 23 25.54 -46.04 -60.30
CA GLY A 23 26.72 -45.96 -61.18
C GLY A 23 27.96 -45.28 -60.57
N TYR A 24 27.89 -44.82 -59.33
CA TYR A 24 29.07 -44.43 -58.54
C TYR A 24 29.66 -45.64 -57.78
N PRO A 25 30.97 -45.64 -57.47
CA PRO A 25 31.65 -46.78 -56.86
C PRO A 25 31.24 -47.03 -55.40
N ASP A 26 30.78 -46.00 -54.69
CA ASP A 26 30.32 -46.11 -53.30
C ASP A 26 28.80 -46.36 -53.30
N GLU A 27 28.34 -47.40 -52.60
CA GLU A 27 26.91 -47.60 -52.33
C GLU A 27 26.44 -46.54 -51.33
N VAL A 28 25.74 -45.52 -51.83
CA VAL A 28 25.31 -44.36 -51.05
C VAL A 28 23.80 -44.21 -51.11
N ASP A 29 23.21 -44.04 -49.94
CA ASP A 29 21.78 -43.80 -49.75
C ASP A 29 21.52 -42.39 -49.18
N ASN A 30 20.28 -42.13 -48.76
CA ASN A 30 19.91 -40.84 -48.19
C ASN A 30 20.58 -40.54 -46.84
N ASP A 31 20.92 -41.58 -46.07
CA ASP A 31 21.48 -41.48 -44.72
C ASP A 31 23.01 -41.42 -44.71
N SER A 32 23.64 -41.72 -45.86
CA SER A 32 25.09 -41.80 -46.04
C SER A 32 25.82 -40.46 -45.94
N PHE A 33 25.11 -39.34 -46.13
CA PHE A 33 25.68 -38.00 -46.01
C PHE A 33 25.61 -37.52 -44.57
N THR A 34 26.75 -37.47 -43.89
CA THR A 34 26.83 -37.05 -42.48
C THR A 34 27.68 -35.80 -42.29
N VAL A 35 27.35 -35.03 -41.25
CA VAL A 35 28.05 -33.81 -40.85
C VAL A 35 28.43 -33.89 -39.37
N GLU A 36 29.70 -33.62 -39.10
CA GLU A 36 30.24 -33.37 -37.76
C GLU A 36 29.95 -31.91 -37.35
N LEU A 37 29.34 -31.74 -36.17
CA LEU A 37 29.12 -30.42 -35.54
C LEU A 37 30.24 -30.11 -34.55
N SER A 38 30.84 -28.92 -34.68
CA SER A 38 31.75 -28.35 -33.69
C SER A 38 31.41 -26.88 -33.40
N ALA A 39 31.81 -26.38 -32.24
CA ALA A 39 31.63 -24.99 -31.83
C ALA A 39 32.97 -24.35 -31.47
N LEU A 40 33.18 -23.09 -31.86
CA LEU A 40 34.33 -22.29 -31.48
C LEU A 40 34.17 -21.90 -30.01
N SER A 41 35.05 -22.42 -29.18
CA SER A 41 35.16 -22.11 -27.76
C SER A 41 36.62 -21.93 -27.39
N ASP A 42 36.93 -20.82 -26.72
CA ASP A 42 38.29 -20.44 -26.34
C ASP A 42 39.33 -20.56 -27.47
N TYR A 43 39.06 -19.93 -28.61
CA TYR A 43 39.91 -19.87 -29.81
C TYR A 43 40.08 -21.22 -30.55
N GLN A 44 39.41 -22.29 -30.14
CA GLN A 44 39.49 -23.62 -30.78
C GLN A 44 38.10 -24.21 -31.04
N PHE A 45 37.97 -25.07 -32.05
CA PHE A 45 36.72 -25.78 -32.31
C PHE A 45 36.67 -27.07 -31.49
N TYR A 46 35.60 -27.24 -30.72
CA TYR A 46 35.31 -28.44 -29.94
C TYR A 46 34.05 -29.15 -30.45
N PRO A 47 33.99 -30.50 -30.41
CA PRO A 47 35.08 -31.39 -30.05
C PRO A 47 36.20 -31.37 -31.12
N GLY A 48 37.45 -31.57 -30.69
CA GLY A 48 38.57 -31.78 -31.59
C GLY A 48 38.52 -33.19 -32.21
N ASP A 49 39.56 -33.99 -32.02
CA ASP A 49 39.60 -35.38 -32.50
C ASP A 49 38.92 -36.40 -31.55
N GLY A 50 37.91 -35.97 -30.77
CA GLY A 50 37.24 -36.73 -29.68
C GLY A 50 35.78 -37.12 -29.97
N ASP A 51 34.90 -37.02 -28.96
CA ASP A 51 33.45 -37.34 -29.00
C ASP A 51 32.67 -36.48 -30.01
N LYS A 52 32.87 -36.74 -31.30
CA LYS A 52 32.19 -36.03 -32.37
C LYS A 52 30.74 -36.47 -32.49
N GLN A 53 29.87 -35.48 -32.66
CA GLN A 53 28.47 -35.71 -32.93
C GLN A 53 28.25 -35.63 -34.44
N GLU A 54 27.80 -36.73 -35.02
CA GLU A 54 27.44 -36.80 -36.43
C GLU A 54 25.92 -36.72 -36.61
N PHE A 55 25.51 -35.86 -37.55
CA PHE A 55 24.11 -35.69 -37.93
C PHE A 55 23.95 -36.03 -39.40
N ARG A 56 22.82 -36.64 -39.77
CA ARG A 56 22.46 -36.89 -41.17
C ARG A 56 22.17 -35.55 -41.84
N LEU A 57 22.82 -35.28 -42.96
CA LEU A 57 22.68 -34.01 -43.67
C LEU A 57 21.32 -33.86 -44.37
N PHE A 58 20.67 -34.98 -44.70
CA PHE A 58 19.36 -35.00 -45.34
C PHE A 58 18.42 -35.93 -44.58
N GLU A 59 17.12 -35.59 -44.60
CA GLU A 59 16.06 -36.44 -44.09
C GLU A 59 15.36 -37.18 -45.22
N THR A 60 14.89 -38.38 -44.93
CA THR A 60 14.10 -39.20 -45.86
C THR A 60 12.61 -39.06 -45.56
N LEU A 61 11.79 -38.87 -46.59
CA LEU A 61 10.34 -38.88 -46.47
C LEU A 61 9.84 -40.26 -46.01
N GLN A 62 8.89 -40.27 -45.09
CA GLN A 62 8.27 -41.51 -44.61
C GLN A 62 7.39 -42.16 -45.71
N PRO A 63 7.20 -43.49 -45.68
CA PRO A 63 6.36 -44.20 -46.65
C PRO A 63 4.95 -43.58 -46.76
N PRO A 64 4.33 -43.52 -47.97
CA PRO A 64 4.59 -44.33 -49.17
C PRO A 64 5.50 -43.66 -50.23
N ARG A 65 6.11 -42.51 -49.94
CA ARG A 65 7.05 -41.84 -50.87
C ARG A 65 8.48 -41.99 -50.36
N GLU A 66 9.24 -42.90 -50.94
CA GLU A 66 10.69 -42.99 -50.70
C GLU A 66 11.40 -41.88 -51.48
N GLY A 67 11.94 -40.88 -50.80
CA GLY A 67 12.62 -39.74 -51.40
C GLY A 67 13.17 -38.78 -50.34
N LEU A 68 13.83 -37.69 -50.76
CA LEU A 68 14.42 -36.71 -49.84
C LEU A 68 13.38 -35.69 -49.35
N ALA A 69 13.38 -35.40 -48.06
CA ALA A 69 12.56 -34.34 -47.48
C ALA A 69 13.19 -32.97 -47.81
N SER A 70 12.35 -31.97 -48.09
CA SER A 70 12.81 -30.60 -48.37
C SER A 70 13.39 -29.89 -47.14
N THR A 71 13.33 -30.53 -45.97
CA THR A 71 13.76 -29.98 -44.70
C THR A 71 14.60 -30.99 -43.94
N THR A 72 15.54 -30.52 -43.15
CA THR A 72 16.36 -31.35 -42.26
C THR A 72 16.50 -30.65 -40.92
N THR A 73 16.30 -31.39 -39.84
CA THR A 73 16.39 -30.85 -38.48
C THR A 73 17.48 -31.57 -37.71
N PHE A 74 18.45 -30.81 -37.19
CA PHE A 74 19.40 -31.31 -36.21
C PHE A 74 18.82 -31.02 -34.83
N GLU A 75 18.35 -32.08 -34.17
CA GLU A 75 17.82 -32.05 -32.81
C GLU A 75 18.77 -32.79 -31.84
N GLU A 76 18.48 -32.70 -30.54
CA GLU A 76 19.21 -33.43 -29.48
C GLU A 76 20.73 -33.20 -29.43
N ILE A 77 21.19 -32.02 -29.85
CA ILE A 77 22.61 -31.64 -29.80
C ILE A 77 23.11 -31.61 -28.34
N ASP A 78 24.09 -32.44 -28.01
CA ASP A 78 24.77 -32.41 -26.72
C ASP A 78 25.77 -31.24 -26.70
N PHE A 79 25.59 -30.34 -25.74
CA PHE A 79 26.44 -29.18 -25.57
C PHE A 79 27.73 -29.49 -24.80
N LYS A 80 27.77 -30.57 -24.02
CA LYS A 80 28.96 -30.92 -23.22
C LYS A 80 30.22 -31.07 -24.08
N PRO A 81 30.23 -31.85 -25.18
CA PRO A 81 31.42 -31.98 -26.03
C PRO A 81 31.76 -30.72 -26.83
N LEU A 82 30.79 -29.80 -27.01
CA LEU A 82 31.02 -28.51 -27.68
C LEU A 82 31.76 -27.51 -26.78
N ALA A 83 31.83 -27.77 -25.46
CA ALA A 83 32.58 -27.00 -24.48
C ALA A 83 32.39 -25.47 -24.58
N ILE A 84 31.18 -25.02 -24.94
CA ILE A 84 30.90 -23.61 -25.25
C ILE A 84 31.08 -22.76 -23.98
N ILE A 85 32.02 -21.81 -24.04
CA ILE A 85 32.20 -20.81 -23.00
C ILE A 85 31.40 -19.56 -23.40
N PRO A 86 30.38 -19.18 -22.62
CA PRO A 86 29.57 -18.00 -22.90
C PRO A 86 30.41 -16.72 -22.79
N ASP A 87 30.11 -15.75 -23.64
CA ASP A 87 30.59 -14.38 -23.54
C ASP A 87 29.41 -13.47 -23.23
N TYR A 88 29.21 -13.17 -21.95
CA TYR A 88 28.08 -12.37 -21.47
C TYR A 88 28.16 -10.88 -21.85
N GLN A 89 29.30 -10.42 -22.38
CA GLN A 89 29.48 -9.03 -22.82
C GLN A 89 29.36 -8.86 -24.34
N MET A 90 29.18 -9.95 -25.08
CA MET A 90 29.07 -9.93 -26.53
C MET A 90 27.73 -9.29 -26.96
N ALA A 91 27.79 -8.01 -27.34
CA ALA A 91 26.64 -7.29 -27.90
C ALA A 91 26.46 -7.55 -29.41
N GLU A 92 27.56 -7.81 -30.13
CA GLU A 92 27.58 -8.06 -31.57
C GLU A 92 28.45 -9.28 -31.88
N LEU A 93 28.08 -10.04 -32.92
CA LEU A 93 28.87 -11.18 -33.38
C LEU A 93 30.17 -10.69 -34.04
N PRO A 94 31.36 -11.05 -33.51
CA PRO A 94 32.63 -10.62 -34.08
C PRO A 94 32.87 -11.28 -35.45
N GLU A 95 33.65 -10.63 -36.32
CA GLU A 95 34.14 -11.28 -37.54
C GLU A 95 34.96 -12.53 -37.20
N TYR A 96 34.86 -13.57 -38.03
CA TYR A 96 35.64 -14.79 -37.85
C TYR A 96 37.10 -14.56 -38.25
N THR A 97 37.98 -14.54 -37.26
CA THR A 97 39.43 -14.37 -37.40
C THR A 97 40.16 -15.30 -36.45
N ASN A 98 41.48 -15.42 -36.58
CA ASN A 98 42.31 -16.21 -35.65
C ASN A 98 42.34 -15.62 -34.21
N LYS A 99 41.74 -14.45 -33.99
CA LYS A 99 41.61 -13.81 -32.67
C LYS A 99 40.20 -13.98 -32.09
N THR A 100 39.29 -14.61 -32.82
CA THR A 100 37.92 -14.79 -32.37
C THR A 100 37.87 -15.89 -31.32
N ARG A 101 37.35 -15.55 -30.13
CA ARG A 101 37.35 -16.46 -28.98
C ARG A 101 36.21 -17.48 -29.04
N SER A 102 35.00 -17.06 -29.37
CA SER A 102 33.80 -17.91 -29.39
C SER A 102 32.72 -17.35 -30.34
N GLY A 103 31.61 -18.07 -30.48
CA GLY A 103 30.40 -17.58 -31.17
C GLY A 103 30.12 -18.19 -32.56
N PHE A 104 30.90 -19.18 -32.99
CA PHE A 104 30.73 -19.81 -34.31
C PHE A 104 30.50 -21.32 -34.19
N PHE A 105 29.55 -21.84 -34.97
CA PHE A 105 29.44 -23.27 -35.22
C PHE A 105 30.12 -23.62 -36.54
N LYS A 106 30.79 -24.77 -36.59
CA LYS A 106 31.42 -25.31 -37.79
C LYS A 106 30.83 -26.67 -38.08
N TRP A 107 30.34 -26.80 -39.30
CA TRP A 107 29.80 -28.02 -39.86
C TRP A 107 30.81 -28.58 -40.84
N LYS A 108 31.26 -29.80 -40.60
CA LYS A 108 32.22 -30.49 -41.45
C LYS A 108 31.58 -31.75 -41.99
N ILE A 109 31.49 -31.88 -43.31
CA ILE A 109 31.00 -33.11 -43.94
C ILE A 109 32.00 -34.23 -43.62
N SER A 110 31.51 -35.31 -43.02
CA SER A 110 32.29 -36.47 -42.56
C SER A 110 32.15 -37.68 -43.48
N GLY A 111 31.00 -37.85 -44.13
CA GLY A 111 30.75 -38.96 -45.05
C GLY A 111 29.74 -38.59 -46.15
N PRO A 112 29.71 -39.36 -47.25
CA PRO A 112 30.62 -40.47 -47.60
C PRO A 112 32.00 -39.97 -48.09
N PRO A 113 33.03 -40.82 -48.26
CA PRO A 113 34.37 -40.41 -48.71
C PRO A 113 34.37 -39.67 -50.06
N MET A 114 33.49 -40.07 -50.98
CA MET A 114 33.30 -39.36 -52.25
C MET A 114 32.64 -37.98 -52.10
N VAL A 115 32.13 -37.64 -50.91
CA VAL A 115 31.28 -36.49 -50.64
C VAL A 115 30.10 -36.51 -51.61
N PHE A 116 30.03 -35.61 -52.60
CA PHE A 116 29.00 -35.61 -53.65
C PHE A 116 29.50 -36.08 -55.04
N GLY A 117 30.69 -36.68 -55.11
CA GLY A 117 31.20 -37.32 -56.33
C GLY A 117 31.90 -36.41 -57.35
N HIS A 118 32.12 -35.12 -57.03
CA HIS A 118 32.72 -34.14 -57.95
C HIS A 118 34.11 -34.52 -58.47
N GLU A 119 34.95 -35.14 -57.63
CA GLU A 119 36.30 -35.56 -58.00
C GLU A 119 36.31 -36.78 -58.94
N ILE A 120 35.41 -37.74 -58.68
CA ILE A 120 35.37 -39.02 -59.39
C ILE A 120 34.51 -38.99 -60.67
N TYR A 121 33.55 -38.06 -60.75
CA TYR A 121 32.61 -37.96 -61.88
C TYR A 121 33.28 -37.86 -63.27
N PRO A 122 34.29 -37.00 -63.52
CA PRO A 122 34.90 -36.89 -64.86
C PRO A 122 35.50 -38.20 -65.34
N ARG A 123 36.09 -38.99 -64.42
CA ARG A 123 36.66 -40.30 -64.71
C ARG A 123 35.56 -41.32 -65.02
N LEU A 124 34.54 -41.40 -64.17
CA LEU A 124 33.41 -42.32 -64.36
C LEU A 124 32.64 -42.03 -65.66
N PHE A 125 32.41 -40.75 -65.97
CA PHE A 125 31.77 -40.32 -67.21
C PHE A 125 32.60 -40.73 -68.44
N ALA A 126 33.91 -40.48 -68.43
CA ALA A 126 34.80 -40.87 -69.53
C ALA A 126 34.87 -42.40 -69.72
N GLU A 127 34.92 -43.18 -68.63
CA GLU A 127 34.90 -44.65 -68.65
C GLU A 127 33.57 -45.17 -69.24
N ALA A 128 32.42 -44.66 -68.78
CA ALA A 128 31.10 -45.06 -69.27
C ALA A 128 30.92 -44.75 -70.77
N ILE A 129 31.33 -43.57 -71.23
CA ILE A 129 31.28 -43.20 -72.65
C ILE A 129 32.21 -44.08 -73.50
N THR A 130 33.42 -44.36 -73.01
CA THR A 130 34.40 -45.22 -73.71
C THR A 130 33.91 -46.67 -73.82
N GLN A 131 33.25 -47.20 -72.79
CA GLN A 131 32.67 -48.54 -72.81
C GLN A 131 31.45 -48.61 -73.74
N ASN A 132 30.58 -47.60 -73.70
CA ASN A 132 29.42 -47.52 -74.61
C ASN A 132 29.81 -47.31 -76.08
N ALA A 133 30.89 -46.60 -76.36
CA ALA A 133 31.40 -46.40 -77.72
C ALA A 133 32.03 -47.67 -78.35
N LYS A 134 32.43 -48.65 -77.53
CA LYS A 134 32.97 -49.94 -77.99
C LYS A 134 31.88 -50.95 -78.41
N ALA A 135 30.59 -50.63 -78.20
CA ALA A 135 29.48 -51.49 -78.60
C ALA A 135 29.15 -51.30 -80.11
N PRO A 136 29.12 -52.36 -80.94
CA PRO A 136 28.86 -52.23 -82.37
C PRO A 136 27.40 -51.84 -82.68
N PRO A 137 27.11 -51.02 -83.73
CA PRO A 137 25.80 -50.37 -83.89
C PRO A 137 24.68 -51.25 -84.45
N PHE A 138 24.94 -52.49 -84.89
CA PHE A 138 23.94 -53.35 -85.52
C PHE A 138 24.19 -54.84 -85.22
N SER A 139 23.42 -55.41 -84.27
CA SER A 139 23.28 -56.86 -84.10
C SER A 139 21.80 -57.22 -84.13
N PHE A 140 21.41 -58.12 -85.04
CA PHE A 140 20.05 -58.63 -85.22
C PHE A 140 19.76 -59.86 -84.32
N ILE A 141 20.49 -60.01 -83.20
CA ILE A 141 20.33 -61.07 -82.21
C ILE A 141 19.86 -60.42 -80.89
N PRO A 142 18.83 -60.93 -80.19
CA PRO A 142 18.38 -60.37 -78.92
C PRO A 142 19.53 -60.40 -77.91
N ARG A 143 19.83 -59.23 -77.32
CA ARG A 143 20.89 -59.08 -76.31
C ARG A 143 20.60 -59.97 -75.11
N THR A 144 21.56 -60.80 -74.72
CA THR A 144 21.68 -61.32 -73.35
C THR A 144 21.98 -60.15 -72.40
N GLU A 145 21.49 -60.21 -71.16
CA GLU A 145 21.55 -59.12 -70.16
C GLU A 145 22.98 -58.56 -69.93
N GLU A 146 24.02 -59.34 -70.22
CA GLU A 146 25.44 -58.95 -70.07
C GLU A 146 25.99 -57.99 -71.16
N ALA A 147 25.19 -57.60 -72.16
CA ALA A 147 25.56 -56.61 -73.19
C ALA A 147 24.68 -55.35 -73.17
N ALA A 148 24.15 -54.98 -72.01
CA ALA A 148 23.47 -53.70 -71.79
C ALA A 148 24.48 -52.53 -71.82
N ALA A 149 24.06 -51.37 -72.32
CA ALA A 149 24.88 -50.15 -72.26
C ALA A 149 25.12 -49.78 -70.79
N VAL A 150 26.35 -49.39 -70.46
CA VAL A 150 26.70 -48.96 -69.10
C VAL A 150 25.99 -47.63 -68.84
N PRO A 151 25.18 -47.51 -67.78
CA PRO A 151 24.47 -46.28 -67.49
C PRO A 151 25.47 -45.15 -67.28
N ILE A 152 25.19 -44.00 -67.90
CA ILE A 152 26.01 -42.81 -67.72
C ILE A 152 25.73 -42.26 -66.32
N PRO A 153 26.74 -42.09 -65.45
CA PRO A 153 26.53 -41.55 -64.11
C PRO A 153 25.93 -40.14 -64.20
N LYS A 154 25.01 -39.81 -63.29
CA LYS A 154 24.43 -38.47 -63.20
C LYS A 154 25.48 -37.47 -62.73
N GLU A 155 25.31 -36.21 -63.11
CA GLU A 155 26.16 -35.12 -62.62
C GLU A 155 26.16 -35.09 -61.08
N PRO A 156 27.31 -34.75 -60.46
CA PRO A 156 27.43 -34.73 -59.01
C PRO A 156 26.52 -33.65 -58.40
N PHE A 157 25.83 -34.00 -57.32
CA PHE A 157 24.88 -33.08 -56.69
C PHE A 157 25.60 -31.92 -55.98
N VAL A 158 25.02 -30.72 -56.02
CA VAL A 158 25.48 -29.57 -55.24
C VAL A 158 24.35 -29.15 -54.30
N PRO A 159 24.43 -29.44 -53.00
CA PRO A 159 23.39 -29.04 -52.07
C PRO A 159 23.34 -27.52 -51.91
N VAL A 160 22.13 -26.96 -52.03
CA VAL A 160 21.89 -25.52 -51.83
C VAL A 160 20.92 -25.34 -50.68
N ILE A 161 21.37 -24.68 -49.62
CA ILE A 161 20.50 -24.31 -48.49
C ILE A 161 19.69 -23.09 -48.91
N GLN A 162 18.36 -23.21 -48.90
CA GLN A 162 17.44 -22.11 -49.11
C GLN A 162 17.33 -21.23 -47.87
N ARG A 163 17.22 -21.86 -46.71
CA ARG A 163 17.04 -21.18 -45.42
C ARG A 163 17.60 -22.03 -44.29
N MET A 164 18.20 -21.39 -43.31
CA MET A 164 18.60 -22.00 -42.06
C MET A 164 18.02 -21.20 -40.90
N LEU A 165 17.36 -21.88 -39.96
CA LEU A 165 16.82 -21.30 -38.73
C LEU A 165 17.43 -22.01 -37.53
N VAL A 166 17.59 -21.27 -36.44
CA VAL A 166 18.11 -21.79 -35.19
C VAL A 166 17.12 -21.50 -34.08
N ASN A 167 16.72 -22.53 -33.35
CA ASN A 167 15.92 -22.40 -32.15
C ASN A 167 16.76 -22.78 -30.93
N TYR A 168 16.69 -21.99 -29.86
CA TYR A 168 17.44 -22.25 -28.64
C TYR A 168 16.61 -21.92 -27.41
N GLU A 169 16.99 -22.55 -26.30
CA GLU A 169 16.47 -22.27 -24.96
C GLU A 169 17.70 -22.00 -24.08
N ALA A 170 17.64 -20.93 -23.29
CA ALA A 170 18.67 -20.57 -22.33
C ALA A 170 18.02 -20.45 -20.96
N SER A 171 18.69 -20.95 -19.95
CA SER A 171 18.27 -20.85 -18.55
C SER A 171 19.45 -20.43 -17.69
N SER A 172 19.15 -19.72 -16.62
CA SER A 172 20.11 -19.38 -15.59
C SER A 172 19.50 -19.61 -14.22
N LYS A 173 20.35 -19.87 -13.22
CA LYS A 173 19.95 -20.15 -11.85
C LYS A 173 20.63 -19.13 -10.93
N ILE A 174 19.79 -18.33 -10.26
CA ILE A 174 20.23 -17.36 -9.27
C ILE A 174 19.89 -17.87 -7.87
N ASN A 175 20.91 -18.11 -7.04
CA ASN A 175 20.76 -18.52 -5.66
C ASN A 175 20.80 -17.31 -4.72
N PHE A 176 19.72 -17.12 -3.95
CA PHE A 176 19.56 -16.03 -2.99
C PHE A 176 20.12 -16.37 -1.59
N ARG A 177 20.38 -17.65 -1.32
CA ARG A 177 20.87 -18.10 -0.01
C ARG A 177 22.34 -17.75 0.16
N GLN A 178 22.67 -17.08 1.26
CA GLN A 178 24.04 -16.61 1.52
C GLN A 178 25.10 -17.73 1.47
N LEU A 179 24.76 -18.93 1.95
CA LEU A 179 25.67 -20.09 1.94
C LEU A 179 25.94 -20.62 0.52
N GLU A 180 25.05 -20.36 -0.43
CA GLU A 180 25.06 -20.87 -1.80
C GLU A 180 25.51 -19.80 -2.81
N PHE A 181 25.90 -18.59 -2.38
CA PHE A 181 26.34 -17.51 -3.28
C PHE A 181 27.54 -17.88 -4.16
N ARG A 182 28.37 -18.83 -3.74
CA ARG A 182 29.51 -19.32 -4.54
C ARG A 182 29.08 -20.10 -5.77
N GLU A 183 27.83 -20.57 -5.82
CA GLU A 183 27.26 -21.25 -6.98
C GLU A 183 26.78 -20.28 -8.06
N ASN A 184 26.64 -18.99 -7.74
CA ASN A 184 26.22 -17.98 -8.72
C ASN A 184 27.35 -17.64 -9.69
N ASP A 185 27.01 -17.49 -10.97
CA ASP A 185 27.97 -17.09 -11.99
C ASP A 185 28.25 -15.57 -11.91
N LEU A 186 29.46 -15.23 -11.47
CA LEU A 186 29.90 -13.83 -11.36
C LEU A 186 30.16 -13.18 -12.73
N GLN A 187 30.40 -13.97 -13.78
CA GLN A 187 30.66 -13.46 -15.14
C GLN A 187 29.37 -13.06 -15.85
N ALA A 188 28.23 -13.65 -15.47
CA ALA A 188 26.92 -13.34 -16.03
C ALA A 188 26.40 -11.93 -15.64
N ASP A 189 26.97 -11.31 -14.59
CA ASP A 189 26.57 -9.99 -14.02
C ASP A 189 25.05 -9.82 -13.88
N GLU A 190 24.38 -10.89 -13.47
CA GLU A 190 22.93 -10.91 -13.30
C GLU A 190 22.51 -9.92 -12.21
N LYS A 191 21.40 -9.23 -12.47
CA LYS A 191 20.84 -8.22 -11.56
C LYS A 191 19.35 -8.43 -11.41
N ILE A 192 18.89 -8.33 -10.18
CA ILE A 192 17.46 -8.34 -9.87
C ILE A 192 17.12 -6.99 -9.26
N PHE A 193 16.18 -6.32 -9.90
CA PHE A 193 15.65 -5.04 -9.47
C PHE A 193 14.26 -5.24 -8.88
N ARG A 194 14.07 -4.73 -7.67
CA ARG A 194 12.79 -4.68 -6.99
C ARG A 194 12.16 -3.32 -7.23
N ILE A 195 10.96 -3.31 -7.80
CA ILE A 195 10.25 -2.08 -8.15
C ILE A 195 9.45 -1.60 -6.94
N HIS A 196 9.60 -0.32 -6.61
CA HIS A 196 8.89 0.39 -5.57
C HIS A 196 8.05 1.53 -6.18
N PRO A 197 7.12 2.15 -5.43
CA PRO A 197 6.25 3.21 -5.96
C PRO A 197 6.98 4.39 -6.64
N PHE A 198 8.19 4.73 -6.20
CA PHE A 198 8.94 5.90 -6.68
C PHE A 198 10.22 5.57 -7.45
N GLY A 199 10.60 4.30 -7.52
CA GLY A 199 11.92 3.91 -8.03
C GLY A 199 12.17 2.42 -7.89
N TYR A 200 13.43 2.04 -7.81
CA TYR A 200 13.84 0.65 -7.72
C TYR A 200 15.03 0.46 -6.80
N GLU A 201 15.15 -0.77 -6.29
CA GLU A 201 16.26 -1.23 -5.49
C GLU A 201 16.92 -2.42 -6.19
N THR A 202 18.25 -2.50 -6.17
CA THR A 202 18.97 -3.67 -6.65
C THR A 202 19.13 -4.67 -5.50
N ILE A 203 18.35 -5.74 -5.50
CA ILE A 203 18.38 -6.76 -4.43
C ILE A 203 19.37 -7.90 -4.72
N PHE A 204 19.80 -8.05 -5.97
CA PHE A 204 20.83 -9.00 -6.35
C PHE A 204 21.80 -8.35 -7.33
N SER A 205 23.09 -8.43 -7.02
CA SER A 205 24.16 -8.05 -7.94
C SER A 205 25.47 -8.74 -7.56
N ARG A 206 26.36 -8.95 -8.55
CA ARG A 206 27.69 -9.55 -8.33
C ARG A 206 27.62 -10.87 -7.53
N GLY A 207 26.64 -11.71 -7.85
CA GLY A 207 26.44 -13.02 -7.22
C GLY A 207 25.92 -13.00 -5.78
N LYS A 208 25.53 -11.83 -5.24
CA LYS A 208 25.07 -11.70 -3.85
C LYS A 208 23.68 -11.07 -3.80
N ALA A 209 22.80 -11.68 -3.01
CA ALA A 209 21.52 -11.09 -2.63
C ALA A 209 21.70 -10.23 -1.36
N SER A 210 21.16 -9.00 -1.36
CA SER A 210 21.04 -8.16 -0.17
C SER A 210 19.77 -8.46 0.62
N ASP A 211 18.73 -8.98 -0.04
CA ASP A 211 17.44 -9.32 0.53
C ASP A 211 16.93 -10.64 -0.08
N LEU A 212 16.22 -11.43 0.71
CA LEU A 212 15.60 -12.70 0.29
C LEU A 212 14.21 -12.51 -0.31
N SER A 213 13.56 -11.39 -0.01
CA SER A 213 12.19 -11.09 -0.46
C SER A 213 12.17 -10.53 -1.89
N LEU A 214 11.50 -11.25 -2.80
CA LEU A 214 11.32 -10.83 -4.19
C LEU A 214 10.41 -9.59 -4.32
N LEU A 215 9.42 -9.47 -3.44
CA LEU A 215 8.50 -8.33 -3.40
C LEU A 215 8.89 -7.35 -2.28
N PRO A 216 8.60 -6.05 -2.43
CA PRO A 216 8.76 -5.08 -1.35
C PRO A 216 7.94 -5.50 -0.12
N VAL A 217 8.57 -5.47 1.04
CA VAL A 217 7.91 -5.73 2.32
C VAL A 217 7.67 -4.40 3.02
N TYR A 218 6.41 -4.12 3.35
CA TYR A 218 5.98 -2.97 4.12
C TYR A 218 5.33 -3.48 5.40
N ASN A 219 6.03 -3.39 6.54
CA ASN A 219 5.56 -3.95 7.81
C ASN A 219 4.71 -2.95 8.61
N GLU A 220 4.83 -1.67 8.29
CA GLU A 220 4.20 -0.57 8.99
C GLU A 220 2.89 -0.15 8.30
N GLU A 221 1.96 0.39 9.09
CA GLU A 221 0.61 0.73 8.65
C GLU A 221 0.60 1.97 7.73
N GLY A 222 1.62 2.84 7.84
CA GLY A 222 1.73 4.04 7.01
C GLY A 222 3.14 4.62 6.96
N TYR A 223 3.44 5.30 5.85
CA TYR A 223 4.72 6.00 5.63
C TYR A 223 4.51 7.41 5.11
N LEU A 224 5.29 8.34 5.65
CA LEU A 224 5.44 9.71 5.13
C LEU A 224 6.89 9.91 4.68
N TYR A 225 7.08 10.29 3.41
CA TYR A 225 8.39 10.63 2.85
C TYR A 225 8.51 12.15 2.68
N ILE A 226 9.58 12.74 3.21
CA ILE A 226 9.83 14.19 3.18
C ILE A 226 11.16 14.43 2.48
N GLY A 227 11.13 15.06 1.30
CA GLY A 227 12.31 15.44 0.54
C GLY A 227 12.73 16.88 0.82
N LEU A 228 13.93 17.09 1.32
CA LEU A 228 14.50 18.39 1.65
C LEU A 228 15.47 18.86 0.57
N THR A 229 15.43 20.14 0.24
CA THR A 229 16.41 20.83 -0.62
C THR A 229 17.17 21.87 0.19
N GLY A 230 18.37 22.24 -0.28
CA GLY A 230 19.12 23.36 0.29
C GLY A 230 19.66 23.13 1.70
N VAL A 231 19.69 21.89 2.17
CA VAL A 231 20.29 21.50 3.46
C VAL A 231 21.78 21.18 3.30
N ARG A 232 22.57 21.41 4.35
CA ARG A 232 24.00 21.07 4.42
C ARG A 232 24.24 20.20 5.66
N PRO A 233 24.07 18.87 5.56
CA PRO A 233 24.35 17.99 6.68
C PRO A 233 25.85 18.02 7.06
N PRO A 234 26.20 17.84 8.34
CA PRO A 234 25.29 17.70 9.48
C PRO A 234 24.73 19.07 9.94
N GLN A 235 23.42 19.14 10.17
CA GLN A 235 22.77 20.36 10.66
C GLN A 235 21.41 20.06 11.31
N PRO A 236 20.94 20.83 12.30
CA PRO A 236 19.56 20.72 12.76
C PRO A 236 18.58 21.23 11.70
N VAL A 237 17.42 20.58 11.62
CA VAL A 237 16.27 21.01 10.84
C VAL A 237 15.05 21.03 11.75
N SER A 238 14.23 22.06 11.61
CA SER A 238 12.97 22.19 12.31
C SER A 238 11.80 22.10 11.33
N LEU A 239 10.86 21.21 11.62
CA LEU A 239 9.66 20.94 10.82
C LEU A 239 8.42 21.20 11.68
N PHE A 240 7.57 22.14 11.27
CA PHE A 240 6.26 22.33 11.88
C PHE A 240 5.20 21.55 11.12
N PHE A 241 4.54 20.65 11.83
CA PHE A 241 3.41 19.88 11.37
C PHE A 241 2.12 20.61 11.79
N ASP A 242 1.39 21.11 10.81
CA ASP A 242 0.05 21.67 11.00
C ASP A 242 -0.97 20.54 10.83
N ILE A 243 -1.52 20.08 11.94
CA ILE A 243 -2.33 18.86 12.05
C ILE A 243 -3.69 19.21 12.62
N ARG A 244 -4.74 18.78 11.92
CA ARG A 244 -6.09 18.74 12.46
C ARG A 244 -6.26 17.45 13.26
N GLU A 245 -6.37 17.58 14.57
CA GLU A 245 -6.47 16.45 15.50
C GLU A 245 -7.60 15.47 15.14
N SER A 246 -7.34 14.18 15.37
CA SER A 246 -8.39 13.16 15.28
C SER A 246 -9.37 13.32 16.44
N LYS A 247 -10.67 13.31 16.11
CA LYS A 247 -11.78 13.33 17.05
C LYS A 247 -12.32 11.92 17.34
N LYS A 248 -11.62 10.86 16.92
CA LYS A 248 -12.01 9.47 17.20
C LYS A 248 -11.56 9.09 18.60
N ASP A 249 -12.46 8.48 19.35
CA ASP A 249 -12.11 7.85 20.62
C ASP A 249 -11.38 6.55 20.31
N SER A 250 -10.07 6.49 20.54
CA SER A 250 -9.30 5.26 20.39
C SER A 250 -8.90 4.75 21.76
N LEU A 251 -9.41 3.57 22.09
CA LEU A 251 -9.02 2.79 23.27
C LEU A 251 -7.79 1.91 23.02
N GLN A 252 -7.17 2.02 21.84
CA GLN A 252 -6.13 1.09 21.40
C GLN A 252 -4.71 1.64 21.54
N LEU A 253 -3.76 0.69 21.45
CA LEU A 253 -2.32 0.83 21.60
C LEU A 253 -1.75 2.15 21.04
N PRO A 254 -0.76 2.74 21.74
CA PRO A 254 -0.16 4.00 21.32
C PRO A 254 0.42 3.88 19.91
N LEU A 255 0.23 4.93 19.12
CA LEU A 255 0.86 5.06 17.81
C LEU A 255 2.35 5.32 18.02
N GLN A 256 3.19 4.42 17.52
CA GLN A 256 4.63 4.59 17.50
C GLN A 256 5.06 5.15 16.14
N LEU A 257 5.94 6.15 16.17
CA LEU A 257 6.55 6.72 14.98
C LEU A 257 8.05 6.47 14.98
N ASP A 258 8.52 5.88 13.91
CA ASP A 258 9.95 5.65 13.70
C ASP A 258 10.44 6.60 12.60
N TRP A 259 11.33 7.51 13.00
CA TRP A 259 12.00 8.41 12.08
C TRP A 259 13.21 7.72 11.47
N ALA A 260 13.35 7.84 10.16
CA ALA A 260 14.48 7.33 9.40
C ALA A 260 14.92 8.33 8.34
N TYR A 261 16.15 8.17 7.87
CA TYR A 261 16.72 8.96 6.80
C TYR A 261 17.36 8.09 5.72
N TRP A 262 17.53 8.66 4.54
CA TRP A 262 18.09 7.95 3.40
C TRP A 262 19.62 8.06 3.35
N ARG A 263 20.30 6.92 3.43
CA ARG A 263 21.73 6.80 3.24
C ARG A 263 22.04 5.89 2.06
N GLY A 264 22.17 6.50 0.88
CA GLY A 264 22.65 5.93 -0.38
C GLY A 264 21.76 4.83 -0.96
N ASP A 265 21.65 3.73 -0.24
CA ASP A 265 21.01 2.48 -0.62
C ASP A 265 19.94 2.00 0.39
N ARG A 266 19.91 2.53 1.62
CA ARG A 266 19.00 2.04 2.66
C ARG A 266 18.45 3.14 3.56
N TRP A 267 17.30 2.82 4.18
CA TRP A 267 16.77 3.57 5.30
C TRP A 267 17.55 3.26 6.57
N VAL A 268 17.90 4.30 7.31
CA VAL A 268 18.59 4.22 8.59
C VAL A 268 17.73 4.95 9.61
N ASN A 269 17.44 4.32 10.73
CA ASN A 269 16.67 4.98 11.78
C ASN A 269 17.52 6.06 12.44
N PHE A 270 16.88 7.17 12.82
CA PHE A 270 17.53 8.17 13.66
C PHE A 270 17.79 7.59 15.06
N ASP A 271 18.93 7.95 15.64
CA ASP A 271 19.21 7.66 17.04
C ASP A 271 18.41 8.61 17.96
N GLN A 272 18.23 8.22 19.23
CA GLN A 272 17.40 9.00 20.17
C GLN A 272 17.93 10.43 20.40
N ASP A 273 19.23 10.64 20.30
CA ASP A 273 19.89 11.93 20.43
C ASP A 273 19.83 12.78 19.15
N GLU A 274 19.49 12.19 18.01
CA GLU A 274 19.27 12.91 16.76
C GLU A 274 17.85 13.46 16.64
N VAL A 275 16.87 12.86 17.34
CA VAL A 275 15.53 13.44 17.50
C VAL A 275 15.55 14.45 18.65
N LEU A 276 15.97 15.68 18.33
CA LEU A 276 16.21 16.74 19.31
C LEU A 276 14.93 17.19 20.04
N LEU A 277 13.80 17.21 19.34
CA LEU A 277 12.51 17.64 19.89
C LEU A 277 11.36 17.04 19.07
N ASP A 278 10.32 16.55 19.74
CA ASP A 278 9.03 16.27 19.12
C ASP A 278 7.90 16.75 20.05
N THR A 279 7.15 17.75 19.58
CA THR A 279 5.99 18.32 20.29
C THR A 279 4.65 17.91 19.68
N THR A 280 4.65 17.03 18.67
CA THR A 280 3.45 16.62 17.93
C THR A 280 2.68 15.47 18.58
N ALA A 281 3.25 14.89 19.64
CA ALA A 281 2.74 13.71 20.33
C ALA A 281 2.36 12.59 19.36
N SER A 282 3.36 12.08 18.63
CA SER A 282 3.19 11.09 17.57
C SER A 282 2.26 11.57 16.43
N LEU A 283 2.41 12.82 15.99
CA LEU A 283 1.58 13.43 14.93
C LEU A 283 0.07 13.38 15.21
N SER A 284 -0.32 13.38 16.49
CA SER A 284 -1.73 13.48 16.91
C SER A 284 -2.19 14.92 17.03
N THR A 285 -1.27 15.85 17.30
CA THR A 285 -1.52 17.30 17.39
C THR A 285 -0.48 18.11 16.59
N SER A 286 -0.78 19.38 16.36
CA SER A 286 0.14 20.30 15.69
C SER A 286 1.37 20.57 16.56
N GLY A 287 2.54 20.57 15.96
CA GLY A 287 3.77 20.74 16.72
C GLY A 287 5.02 20.84 15.84
N ILE A 288 6.13 21.14 16.49
CA ILE A 288 7.46 21.16 15.90
C ILE A 288 8.17 19.84 16.18
N VAL A 289 8.78 19.28 15.14
CA VAL A 289 9.78 18.23 15.22
C VAL A 289 11.12 18.80 14.80
N GLN A 290 12.13 18.66 15.66
CA GLN A 290 13.49 19.07 15.37
C GLN A 290 14.39 17.84 15.29
N LEU A 291 15.08 17.71 14.16
CA LEU A 291 15.96 16.58 13.86
C LEU A 291 17.37 17.09 13.61
N HIS A 292 18.37 16.39 14.12
CA HIS A 292 19.76 16.58 13.72
C HIS A 292 20.04 15.72 12.49
N LEU A 293 20.28 16.36 11.33
CA LEU A 293 20.63 15.62 10.13
C LEU A 293 22.06 15.10 10.25
N PRO A 294 22.31 13.79 10.04
CA PRO A 294 23.65 13.21 10.15
C PRO A 294 24.52 13.54 8.95
N ASP A 295 25.83 13.36 9.08
CA ASP A 295 26.81 13.63 8.02
C ASP A 295 26.80 12.59 6.89
N ASP A 296 26.32 11.38 7.16
CA ASP A 296 26.18 10.30 6.20
C ASP A 296 24.86 10.34 5.39
N LEU A 297 24.06 11.40 5.57
CA LEU A 297 22.85 11.66 4.78
C LEU A 297 23.19 11.99 3.32
N THR A 298 22.54 11.33 2.37
CA THR A 298 22.86 11.48 0.94
C THR A 298 21.67 11.96 0.11
N ASP A 299 21.96 12.68 -0.97
CA ASP A 299 20.98 13.17 -1.95
C ASP A 299 20.79 12.24 -3.17
N ARG A 300 21.54 11.13 -3.22
CA ARG A 300 21.47 10.13 -4.29
C ARG A 300 20.59 8.97 -3.87
N SER A 301 19.63 8.63 -4.72
CA SER A 301 18.75 7.49 -4.50
C SER A 301 18.30 6.91 -5.84
N THR A 302 18.25 5.58 -5.93
CA THR A 302 17.52 4.87 -6.99
C THR A 302 16.08 4.55 -6.57
N LEU A 303 15.83 4.52 -5.25
CA LEU A 303 14.52 4.23 -4.67
C LEU A 303 13.59 5.43 -4.71
N LEU A 304 14.15 6.64 -4.59
CA LEU A 304 13.47 7.93 -4.56
C LEU A 304 14.08 8.89 -5.58
N PRO A 305 13.39 9.99 -5.94
CA PRO A 305 13.97 11.03 -6.76
C PRO A 305 15.30 11.55 -6.19
N SER A 306 16.36 11.49 -7.01
CA SER A 306 17.68 12.03 -6.67
C SER A 306 17.68 13.57 -6.66
N GLY A 307 18.62 14.16 -5.91
CA GLY A 307 18.75 15.62 -5.72
C GLY A 307 18.00 16.15 -4.50
N LEU A 308 17.45 15.26 -3.67
CA LEU A 308 16.72 15.57 -2.44
C LEU A 308 17.28 14.74 -1.29
N TYR A 309 17.34 15.35 -0.11
CA TYR A 309 17.67 14.65 1.13
C TYR A 309 16.38 14.12 1.75
N TRP A 310 16.27 12.80 1.86
CA TRP A 310 15.01 12.16 2.22
C TRP A 310 14.95 11.76 3.68
N LEU A 311 13.84 12.14 4.32
CA LEU A 311 13.39 11.66 5.61
C LEU A 311 12.17 10.76 5.41
N ARG A 312 11.99 9.80 6.31
CA ARG A 312 10.83 8.92 6.36
C ARG A 312 10.32 8.86 7.79
N VAL A 313 9.01 8.92 7.94
CA VAL A 313 8.31 8.55 9.18
C VAL A 313 7.52 7.31 8.88
N ALA A 314 7.79 6.22 9.60
CA ALA A 314 7.01 5.00 9.56
C ALA A 314 6.11 4.95 10.80
N ALA A 315 4.85 4.57 10.61
CA ALA A 315 3.84 4.55 11.66
C ALA A 315 3.38 3.12 11.96
N LEU A 316 3.54 2.70 13.22
CA LEU A 316 3.14 1.38 13.70
C LEU A 316 1.99 1.50 14.71
N GLY A 317 0.93 0.72 14.51
CA GLY A 317 -0.26 0.71 15.36
C GLY A 317 -1.43 1.47 14.76
N ASN A 318 -2.29 2.04 15.61
CA ASN A 318 -3.59 2.52 15.16
C ASN A 318 -3.53 3.93 14.54
N LEU A 319 -3.53 4.00 13.21
CA LEU A 319 -3.56 5.26 12.45
C LEU A 319 -4.81 6.11 12.67
N ALA A 320 -5.90 5.58 13.26
CA ALA A 320 -7.10 6.36 13.54
C ALA A 320 -6.87 7.46 14.59
N VAL A 321 -5.80 7.34 15.39
CA VAL A 321 -5.36 8.35 16.35
C VAL A 321 -4.63 9.52 15.67
N MET A 322 -3.99 9.27 14.52
CA MET A 322 -3.23 10.28 13.80
C MET A 322 -4.16 11.40 13.31
N GLY A 323 -3.74 12.64 13.50
CA GLY A 323 -4.47 13.77 12.97
C GLY A 323 -4.30 13.90 11.46
N ARG A 324 -5.21 14.63 10.82
CA ARG A 324 -5.10 14.94 9.39
C ARG A 324 -4.08 16.06 9.19
N GLY A 325 -2.96 15.74 8.54
CA GLY A 325 -1.97 16.73 8.11
C GLY A 325 -2.58 17.75 7.14
N ILE A 326 -2.46 19.03 7.48
CA ILE A 326 -2.86 20.16 6.63
C ILE A 326 -1.65 20.58 5.79
N ARG A 327 -0.48 20.75 6.43
CA ARG A 327 0.78 21.13 5.80
C ARG A 327 1.98 20.85 6.71
N VAL A 328 3.16 20.78 6.10
CA VAL A 328 4.45 20.73 6.80
C VAL A 328 5.27 21.94 6.36
N LEU A 329 5.78 22.70 7.32
CA LEU A 329 6.59 23.90 7.08
C LEU A 329 7.99 23.70 7.67
N THR A 330 8.99 24.26 7.02
CA THR A 330 10.39 24.18 7.45
C THR A 330 10.78 25.43 8.24
N GLN A 331 11.85 25.32 9.04
CA GLN A 331 12.45 26.42 9.80
C GLN A 331 11.48 27.10 10.77
N ALA A 332 10.56 26.32 11.34
CA ALA A 332 9.64 26.82 12.35
C ALA A 332 10.31 26.92 13.71
N VAL A 333 9.90 27.90 14.51
CA VAL A 333 10.37 28.09 15.88
C VAL A 333 9.21 28.50 16.76
N GLN A 334 9.20 27.98 17.99
CA GLN A 334 8.26 28.44 19.00
C GLN A 334 8.77 29.73 19.62
N VAL A 335 7.91 30.74 19.69
CA VAL A 335 8.19 32.00 20.38
C VAL A 335 7.27 32.13 21.57
N GLU A 336 7.83 32.64 22.67
CA GLU A 336 7.07 32.93 23.88
C GLU A 336 6.85 34.43 23.99
N TRP A 337 5.72 34.77 24.59
CA TRP A 337 5.41 36.17 24.88
C TRP A 337 6.29 36.67 26.04
N VAL A 338 6.83 37.88 25.88
CA VAL A 338 7.61 38.56 26.91
C VAL A 338 6.81 39.73 27.45
N ASP A 339 6.62 39.77 28.76
CA ASP A 339 5.81 40.78 29.43
C ASP A 339 6.35 42.20 29.23
N ASN A 340 5.50 43.06 28.68
CA ASN A 340 5.75 44.48 28.46
C ASN A 340 4.97 45.38 29.44
N ALA A 341 4.36 44.79 30.47
CA ALA A 341 3.52 45.42 31.48
C ALA A 341 2.22 46.08 30.97
N ASP A 342 1.75 45.73 29.77
CA ASP A 342 0.45 46.19 29.25
C ASP A 342 -0.70 45.26 29.69
N PRO A 343 -1.61 45.71 30.57
CA PRO A 343 -2.70 44.87 31.08
C PRO A 343 -3.73 44.48 30.01
N ALA A 344 -3.86 45.28 28.93
CA ALA A 344 -4.90 45.07 27.92
C ALA A 344 -4.67 43.80 27.09
N HIS A 345 -3.43 43.33 27.02
CA HIS A 345 -3.03 42.18 26.21
C HIS A 345 -3.60 40.85 26.75
N TYR A 346 -3.74 40.74 28.06
CA TYR A 346 -4.23 39.53 28.72
C TYR A 346 -5.74 39.31 28.57
N GLU A 347 -6.48 40.37 28.23
CA GLU A 347 -7.94 40.33 28.15
C GLU A 347 -8.46 39.90 26.76
N GLN A 348 -7.63 39.99 25.71
CA GLN A 348 -8.06 39.81 24.32
C GLN A 348 -7.08 39.00 23.45
N MET A 349 -6.56 37.87 23.96
CA MET A 349 -5.66 36.96 23.21
C MET A 349 -6.16 36.58 21.80
N GLY A 350 -7.48 36.51 21.59
CA GLY A 350 -8.09 36.19 20.28
C GLY A 350 -8.09 37.32 19.25
N HIS A 351 -7.75 38.55 19.65
CA HIS A 351 -7.74 39.74 18.78
C HIS A 351 -6.35 40.35 18.58
N THR A 352 -5.30 39.69 19.07
CA THR A 352 -3.93 40.14 18.89
C THR A 352 -3.54 40.05 17.41
N PRO A 353 -3.01 41.13 16.80
CA PRO A 353 -2.53 41.07 15.43
C PRO A 353 -1.37 40.06 15.30
N PRO A 354 -1.21 39.43 14.13
CA PRO A 354 -0.15 38.45 13.93
C PRO A 354 1.24 39.11 13.97
N ILE A 355 2.25 38.33 14.35
CA ILE A 355 3.65 38.74 14.30
C ILE A 355 4.05 38.95 12.85
N THR A 356 4.55 40.15 12.55
CA THR A 356 4.92 40.59 11.20
C THR A 356 6.41 40.87 11.08
N ASP A 357 7.04 41.40 12.13
CA ASP A 357 8.43 41.87 12.08
C ASP A 357 9.21 41.54 13.37
N LEU A 358 10.54 41.51 13.24
CA LEU A 358 11.46 41.41 14.36
C LEU A 358 11.75 42.79 14.95
N VAL A 359 11.82 42.87 16.28
CA VAL A 359 12.24 44.11 16.98
C VAL A 359 13.67 44.47 16.63
N ILE A 360 14.56 43.48 16.65
CA ILE A 360 15.95 43.60 16.20
C ILE A 360 16.06 42.88 14.87
N GLN A 361 16.35 43.64 13.82
CA GLN A 361 16.46 43.12 12.46
C GLN A 361 17.71 42.25 12.32
N VAL A 362 17.54 41.05 11.79
CA VAL A 362 18.61 40.08 11.51
C VAL A 362 18.73 39.95 9.99
N PRO A 363 19.82 40.44 9.35
CA PRO A 363 19.95 40.45 7.89
C PRO A 363 19.81 39.09 7.20
N GLU A 364 20.11 38.01 7.91
CA GLU A 364 20.00 36.63 7.43
C GLU A 364 18.54 36.13 7.37
N ILE A 365 17.60 36.83 8.01
CA ILE A 365 16.17 36.50 8.00
C ILE A 365 15.48 37.37 6.95
N SER A 366 15.11 36.76 5.82
CA SER A 366 14.46 37.48 4.71
C SER A 366 13.01 37.88 4.99
N SER A 367 12.29 37.05 5.75
CA SER A 367 10.87 37.22 6.02
C SER A 367 10.42 36.37 7.21
N LEU A 368 9.38 36.81 7.91
CA LEU A 368 8.75 36.08 8.99
C LEU A 368 7.24 35.97 8.73
N SER A 369 6.65 34.83 9.10
CA SER A 369 5.20 34.63 9.04
C SER A 369 4.73 33.78 10.21
N GLN A 370 3.75 34.26 10.95
CA GLN A 370 3.09 33.49 11.99
C GLN A 370 2.20 32.39 11.37
N VAL A 371 2.43 31.14 11.78
CA VAL A 371 1.73 29.97 11.23
C VAL A 371 0.39 29.72 11.93
N THR A 372 0.41 29.74 13.27
CA THR A 372 -0.74 29.50 14.14
C THR A 372 -1.00 30.71 15.04
N GLY A 373 -2.25 30.89 15.47
CA GLY A 373 -2.60 31.93 16.44
C GLY A 373 -1.90 31.71 17.80
N PHE A 374 -1.91 32.74 18.64
CA PHE A 374 -1.41 32.64 20.01
C PHE A 374 -2.26 31.63 20.81
N PHE A 375 -1.60 30.87 21.69
CA PHE A 375 -2.24 29.85 22.53
C PHE A 375 -1.70 29.89 23.97
N GLY A 376 -2.34 29.16 24.89
CA GLY A 376 -1.86 28.97 26.27
C GLY A 376 -1.97 30.16 27.23
N GLY A 377 -2.24 31.38 26.74
CA GLY A 377 -2.37 32.56 27.59
C GLY A 377 -3.63 32.53 28.47
N ARG A 378 -3.49 32.98 29.72
CA ARG A 378 -4.58 33.14 30.68
C ARG A 378 -4.66 34.59 31.12
N PRO A 379 -5.86 35.17 31.25
CA PRO A 379 -6.02 36.49 31.85
C PRO A 379 -5.54 36.49 33.30
N LYS A 380 -5.21 37.68 33.82
CA LYS A 380 -4.94 37.84 35.24
C LYS A 380 -6.13 37.35 36.05
N GLU A 381 -5.87 36.43 36.98
CA GLU A 381 -6.88 35.81 37.84
C GLU A 381 -7.67 36.89 38.59
N ARG A 382 -9.01 36.82 38.52
CA ARG A 382 -9.88 37.75 39.24
C ARG A 382 -9.98 37.35 40.72
N PRO A 383 -10.26 38.29 41.64
CA PRO A 383 -10.40 37.95 43.07
C PRO A 383 -11.41 36.83 43.34
N ALA A 384 -12.55 36.81 42.63
CA ALA A 384 -13.55 35.76 42.79
C ALA A 384 -13.03 34.37 42.35
N GLU A 385 -12.34 34.31 41.22
CA GLU A 385 -11.72 33.08 40.70
C GLU A 385 -10.63 32.58 41.65
N PHE A 386 -9.81 33.49 42.21
CA PHE A 386 -8.83 33.18 43.24
C PHE A 386 -9.46 32.54 44.48
N TYR A 387 -10.54 33.11 45.01
CA TYR A 387 -11.23 32.53 46.18
C TYR A 387 -11.82 31.16 45.87
N THR A 388 -12.35 30.95 44.67
CA THR A 388 -12.82 29.64 44.21
C THR A 388 -11.65 28.65 44.15
N ARG A 389 -10.57 28.97 43.42
CA ARG A 389 -9.41 28.09 43.27
C ARG A 389 -8.78 27.71 44.60
N VAL A 390 -8.60 28.66 45.53
CA VAL A 390 -8.06 28.38 46.87
C VAL A 390 -8.99 27.48 47.68
N SER A 391 -10.30 27.73 47.61
CA SER A 391 -11.30 26.92 48.33
C SER A 391 -11.37 25.50 47.79
N GLU A 392 -11.32 25.33 46.46
CA GLU A 392 -11.23 24.03 45.80
C GLU A 392 -9.92 23.33 46.20
N ARG A 393 -8.79 24.03 46.11
CA ARG A 393 -7.45 23.53 46.48
C ARG A 393 -7.39 23.00 47.91
N LEU A 394 -7.99 23.70 48.86
CA LEU A 394 -8.04 23.29 50.27
C LEU A 394 -8.91 22.05 50.49
N ARG A 395 -9.95 21.86 49.66
CA ARG A 395 -10.84 20.70 49.70
C ARG A 395 -10.16 19.46 49.13
N HIS A 396 -9.73 19.50 47.86
CA HIS A 396 -9.15 18.33 47.18
C HIS A 396 -7.68 18.10 47.55
N LYS A 397 -6.98 19.08 48.16
CA LYS A 397 -5.58 18.97 48.62
C LYS A 397 -4.62 18.45 47.56
N ASN A 398 -4.85 18.81 46.30
CA ASN A 398 -4.10 18.29 45.15
C ASN A 398 -4.10 16.76 45.01
N ARG A 399 -5.21 16.10 45.34
CA ARG A 399 -5.38 14.66 45.19
C ARG A 399 -6.72 14.38 44.53
N ALA A 400 -6.73 13.43 43.60
CA ALA A 400 -7.95 12.99 42.92
C ALA A 400 -8.57 11.84 43.72
N ALA A 401 -9.39 12.15 44.72
CA ALA A 401 -9.97 11.15 45.63
C ALA A 401 -11.47 10.90 45.37
N GLN A 402 -12.27 11.96 45.26
CA GLN A 402 -13.71 11.90 44.95
C GLN A 402 -13.96 12.34 43.51
N LEU A 403 -15.05 11.90 42.88
CA LEU A 403 -15.39 12.26 41.48
C LEU A 403 -15.34 13.78 41.22
N TRP A 404 -15.79 14.58 42.19
CA TRP A 404 -15.73 16.05 42.11
C TRP A 404 -14.28 16.57 42.07
N ASP A 405 -13.35 15.94 42.80
CA ASP A 405 -11.94 16.37 42.83
C ASP A 405 -11.30 16.19 41.44
N TYR A 406 -11.58 15.09 40.75
CA TYR A 406 -11.14 14.86 39.36
C TYR A 406 -11.64 15.98 38.44
N GLU A 407 -12.94 16.30 38.49
CA GLU A 407 -13.54 17.34 37.65
C GLU A 407 -12.85 18.70 37.84
N ARG A 408 -12.58 19.10 39.09
CA ARG A 408 -11.98 20.41 39.40
C ARG A 408 -10.49 20.47 39.06
N LEU A 409 -9.75 19.41 39.34
CA LEU A 409 -8.33 19.32 38.97
C LEU A 409 -8.15 19.47 37.45
N VAL A 410 -9.01 18.81 36.66
CA VAL A 410 -8.97 18.93 35.20
C VAL A 410 -9.29 20.37 34.77
N LEU A 411 -10.38 20.96 35.27
CA LEU A 411 -10.78 22.33 34.90
C LEU A 411 -9.75 23.40 35.30
N GLU A 412 -9.06 23.22 36.44
CA GLU A 412 -7.99 24.13 36.87
C GLU A 412 -6.75 24.03 35.95
N ARG A 413 -6.35 22.80 35.59
CA ARG A 413 -5.10 22.53 34.84
C ARG A 413 -5.22 22.80 33.35
N PHE A 414 -6.39 22.55 32.74
CA PHE A 414 -6.60 22.58 31.30
C PHE A 414 -7.66 23.64 30.92
N PRO A 415 -7.24 24.85 30.50
CA PRO A 415 -8.17 25.96 30.23
C PRO A 415 -8.99 25.74 28.94
N GLU A 416 -8.49 24.88 28.06
CA GLU A 416 -9.14 24.44 26.83
C GLU A 416 -10.37 23.55 27.11
N ILE A 417 -10.53 23.07 28.34
CA ILE A 417 -11.67 22.26 28.76
C ILE A 417 -12.73 23.18 29.36
N ARG A 418 -13.91 23.19 28.77
CA ARG A 418 -15.07 23.94 29.26
C ARG A 418 -15.79 23.20 30.38
N GLN A 419 -15.88 21.88 30.26
CA GLN A 419 -16.64 21.04 31.19
C GLN A 419 -15.97 19.69 31.32
N ALA A 420 -15.86 19.21 32.56
CA ALA A 420 -15.42 17.86 32.87
C ALA A 420 -16.50 17.17 33.70
N LYS A 421 -16.77 15.89 33.42
CA LYS A 421 -17.72 15.07 34.18
C LYS A 421 -17.11 13.72 34.49
N CYS A 422 -17.01 13.38 35.77
CA CYS A 422 -16.44 12.11 36.18
C CYS A 422 -17.53 11.10 36.54
N ILE A 423 -17.34 9.86 36.07
CA ILE A 423 -18.29 8.77 36.22
C ILE A 423 -17.54 7.58 36.81
N GLY A 424 -17.98 7.15 37.98
CA GLY A 424 -17.48 5.96 38.67
C GLY A 424 -18.55 4.89 38.79
N SER A 425 -18.18 3.75 39.38
CA SER A 425 -19.09 2.62 39.63
C SER A 425 -20.31 2.99 40.50
N THR A 426 -20.16 3.95 41.42
CA THR A 426 -21.28 4.44 42.25
C THR A 426 -22.35 5.15 41.44
N SER A 427 -21.97 5.90 40.41
CA SER A 427 -22.90 6.61 39.52
C SER A 427 -23.42 5.73 38.38
N TYR A 428 -22.67 4.70 37.99
CA TYR A 428 -23.03 3.80 36.90
C TYR A 428 -22.57 2.38 37.23
N PRO A 429 -23.46 1.52 37.78
CA PRO A 429 -23.11 0.18 38.26
C PRO A 429 -22.55 -0.78 37.20
N LYS A 430 -22.76 -0.51 35.91
CA LYS A 430 -22.16 -1.29 34.82
C LYS A 430 -20.66 -1.01 34.62
N LEU A 431 -20.12 0.04 35.24
CA LEU A 431 -18.68 0.31 35.24
C LEU A 431 -18.01 -0.51 36.35
N SER A 432 -16.97 -1.27 36.00
CA SER A 432 -16.24 -2.10 36.96
C SER A 432 -15.62 -1.24 38.08
N PRO A 433 -15.64 -1.72 39.34
CA PRO A 433 -14.96 -1.03 40.45
C PRO A 433 -13.49 -0.75 40.13
N GLY A 434 -12.97 0.39 40.60
CA GLY A 434 -11.60 0.82 40.31
C GLY A 434 -11.42 1.57 38.99
N LYS A 435 -12.44 1.59 38.10
CA LYS A 435 -12.40 2.41 36.88
C LYS A 435 -13.13 3.75 37.08
N VAL A 436 -12.52 4.82 36.57
CA VAL A 436 -13.11 6.16 36.53
C VAL A 436 -13.03 6.69 35.10
N LYS A 437 -14.20 6.97 34.51
CA LYS A 437 -14.29 7.65 33.22
C LYS A 437 -14.39 9.15 33.42
N VAL A 438 -13.51 9.90 32.79
CA VAL A 438 -13.45 11.36 32.82
C VAL A 438 -13.90 11.88 31.46
N VAL A 439 -15.13 12.35 31.38
CA VAL A 439 -15.70 12.89 30.15
C VAL A 439 -15.30 14.36 30.03
N VAL A 440 -14.62 14.70 28.94
CA VAL A 440 -14.05 16.03 28.72
C VAL A 440 -14.74 16.72 27.56
N VAL A 441 -15.17 17.97 27.77
CA VAL A 441 -15.73 18.82 26.72
C VAL A 441 -14.81 20.02 26.50
N PRO A 442 -14.25 20.20 25.30
CA PRO A 442 -13.42 21.36 25.02
C PRO A 442 -14.25 22.65 24.94
N GLN A 443 -13.57 23.79 24.89
CA GLN A 443 -14.18 25.05 24.51
C GLN A 443 -14.87 24.93 23.14
N LEU A 444 -16.00 25.62 22.97
CA LEU A 444 -16.76 25.57 21.71
C LEU A 444 -16.10 26.42 20.65
N ASN A 445 -15.91 25.83 19.47
CA ASN A 445 -15.49 26.53 18.27
C ASN A 445 -16.72 26.81 17.40
N GLY A 446 -17.34 27.97 17.58
CA GLY A 446 -18.56 28.35 16.86
C GLY A 446 -19.78 27.53 17.27
N LEU A 447 -20.67 27.26 16.31
CA LEU A 447 -21.91 26.50 16.51
C LEU A 447 -21.70 24.99 16.25
N ASP A 448 -20.67 24.39 16.85
CA ASP A 448 -20.44 22.94 16.80
C ASP A 448 -21.25 22.26 17.92
N PRO A 449 -22.34 21.50 17.61
CA PRO A 449 -23.10 20.78 18.63
C PRO A 449 -22.32 19.60 19.22
N GLU A 450 -21.21 19.19 18.60
CA GLU A 450 -20.46 17.99 18.94
C GLU A 450 -18.98 18.32 19.26
N PRO A 451 -18.73 19.15 20.29
CA PRO A 451 -17.38 19.46 20.69
C PRO A 451 -16.65 18.20 21.16
N LYS A 452 -15.52 17.91 20.53
CA LYS A 452 -14.64 16.78 20.88
C LYS A 452 -13.21 17.28 21.03
N ALA A 453 -12.58 16.91 22.13
CA ALA A 453 -11.17 17.09 22.36
C ALA A 453 -10.39 16.11 21.47
N GLY A 454 -9.24 16.54 20.96
CA GLY A 454 -8.33 15.63 20.29
C GLY A 454 -7.65 14.68 21.26
N PHE A 455 -7.07 13.62 20.69
CA PHE A 455 -6.46 12.54 21.44
C PHE A 455 -5.37 13.02 22.42
N PHE A 456 -4.51 13.94 22.00
CA PHE A 456 -3.42 14.45 22.85
C PHE A 456 -3.93 15.10 24.14
N LEU A 457 -5.02 15.89 24.06
CA LEU A 457 -5.61 16.51 25.23
C LEU A 457 -6.20 15.46 26.18
N LEU A 458 -6.87 14.43 25.66
CA LEU A 458 -7.39 13.32 26.48
C LEU A 458 -6.26 12.58 27.19
N GLN A 459 -5.19 12.21 26.46
CA GLN A 459 -4.03 11.54 27.04
C GLN A 459 -3.32 12.40 28.10
N SER A 460 -3.21 13.70 27.85
CA SER A 460 -2.64 14.66 28.81
C SER A 460 -3.46 14.73 30.10
N VAL A 461 -4.80 14.72 29.99
CA VAL A 461 -5.70 14.67 31.14
C VAL A 461 -5.52 13.37 31.92
N GLU A 462 -5.44 12.22 31.25
CA GLU A 462 -5.20 10.95 31.92
C GLU A 462 -3.87 10.92 32.68
N ASN A 463 -2.78 11.30 32.03
CA ASN A 463 -1.44 11.28 32.63
C ASN A 463 -1.37 12.20 33.85
N PHE A 464 -1.93 13.41 33.73
CA PHE A 464 -2.02 14.35 34.85
C PHE A 464 -2.81 13.78 36.03
N LEU A 465 -3.94 13.13 35.78
CA LEU A 465 -4.75 12.55 36.86
C LEU A 465 -4.11 11.31 37.47
N LYS A 466 -3.42 10.48 36.68
CA LYS A 466 -2.68 9.30 37.17
C LYS A 466 -1.62 9.67 38.21
N GLU A 467 -0.96 10.83 38.08
CA GLU A 467 -0.01 11.33 39.08
C GLU A 467 -0.65 11.77 40.41
N LEU A 468 -1.94 12.13 40.40
CA LEU A 468 -2.65 12.69 41.55
C LEU A 468 -3.64 11.71 42.20
N ALA A 469 -3.99 10.63 41.50
CA ALA A 469 -4.90 9.59 41.94
C ALA A 469 -4.15 8.44 42.64
N SER A 470 -4.92 7.48 43.16
CA SER A 470 -4.38 6.24 43.68
C SER A 470 -3.89 5.34 42.52
N PRO A 471 -2.76 4.62 42.68
CA PRO A 471 -2.25 3.71 41.64
C PRO A 471 -3.18 2.52 41.36
N PHE A 472 -4.16 2.28 42.23
CA PHE A 472 -5.18 1.23 42.05
C PHE A 472 -6.36 1.66 41.19
N VAL A 473 -6.41 2.91 40.76
CA VAL A 473 -7.51 3.45 39.94
C VAL A 473 -7.08 3.49 38.48
N GLU A 474 -7.88 2.87 37.62
CA GLU A 474 -7.76 2.95 36.18
C GLU A 474 -8.57 4.15 35.69
N ILE A 475 -7.89 5.12 35.08
CA ILE A 475 -8.48 6.39 34.64
C ILE A 475 -8.50 6.39 33.12
N GLU A 476 -9.66 6.71 32.57
CA GLU A 476 -9.91 6.78 31.12
C GLU A 476 -10.54 8.15 30.81
N ALA A 477 -9.86 8.98 30.01
CA ALA A 477 -10.40 10.27 29.56
C ALA A 477 -11.02 10.10 28.17
N VAL A 478 -12.29 10.49 28.04
CA VAL A 478 -13.07 10.24 26.82
C VAL A 478 -13.84 11.46 26.37
N ASN A 479 -14.18 11.52 25.09
CA ASN A 479 -15.18 12.47 24.61
C ASN A 479 -16.60 12.05 25.01
N PRO A 480 -17.56 12.98 24.99
CA PRO A 480 -18.98 12.64 25.04
C PRO A 480 -19.38 11.81 23.82
N VAL A 481 -20.29 10.86 24.05
CA VAL A 481 -20.93 10.12 22.95
C VAL A 481 -22.13 10.92 22.48
N TYR A 482 -22.17 11.29 21.20
CA TYR A 482 -23.24 12.12 20.65
C TYR A 482 -24.27 11.26 19.93
N GLU A 483 -25.47 11.14 20.53
CA GLU A 483 -26.57 10.34 19.98
C GLU A 483 -27.48 11.24 19.14
N LYS A 484 -27.84 10.79 17.92
CA LYS A 484 -28.53 11.65 16.95
C LYS A 484 -30.04 11.59 17.13
N LEU A 485 -30.66 12.76 17.08
CA LEU A 485 -32.10 12.93 17.03
C LEU A 485 -32.50 13.50 15.67
N ARG A 486 -33.31 12.75 14.92
CA ARG A 486 -33.98 13.25 13.73
C ARG A 486 -35.45 13.45 13.99
N ILE A 487 -35.91 14.63 13.64
CA ILE A 487 -37.33 14.98 13.67
C ILE A 487 -37.91 14.68 12.29
N SER A 488 -39.02 13.97 12.25
CA SER A 488 -39.85 13.79 11.06
C SER A 488 -41.21 14.39 11.32
N CYS A 489 -41.66 15.31 10.47
CA CYS A 489 -43.03 15.82 10.56
C CYS A 489 -43.51 16.46 9.26
N ALA A 490 -44.83 16.57 9.13
CA ALA A 490 -45.50 17.36 8.12
C ALA A 490 -45.90 18.72 8.68
N LEU A 491 -45.53 19.79 7.95
CA LEU A 491 -45.67 21.18 8.35
C LEU A 491 -46.53 21.95 7.37
N LYS A 492 -47.42 22.79 7.89
CA LYS A 492 -48.11 23.86 7.15
C LYS A 492 -47.62 25.21 7.65
N PHE A 493 -47.12 26.04 6.75
CA PHE A 493 -46.72 27.41 7.06
C PHE A 493 -47.93 28.36 7.08
N SER A 494 -47.85 29.40 7.91
CA SER A 494 -48.84 30.47 7.98
C SER A 494 -49.01 31.18 6.62
N LYS A 495 -50.21 31.70 6.34
CA LYS A 495 -50.54 32.35 5.06
C LYS A 495 -49.57 33.47 4.66
N GLU A 496 -49.06 34.19 5.65
CA GLU A 496 -48.13 35.31 5.50
C GLU A 496 -46.70 34.88 5.11
N THR A 497 -46.33 33.62 5.36
CA THR A 497 -44.96 33.11 5.21
C THR A 497 -44.79 32.15 4.03
N LEU A 498 -45.84 31.91 3.23
CA LEU A 498 -45.81 31.02 2.06
C LEU A 498 -44.82 31.44 0.97
N GLY A 499 -44.45 32.73 0.88
CA GLY A 499 -43.48 33.22 -0.11
C GLY A 499 -42.03 32.85 0.20
N GLU A 500 -41.70 32.55 1.46
CA GLU A 500 -40.32 32.32 1.93
C GLU A 500 -40.13 30.94 2.60
N LYS A 501 -40.90 29.91 2.17
CA LYS A 501 -40.88 28.56 2.79
C LYS A 501 -39.46 28.02 3.01
N GLY A 502 -38.58 28.14 2.02
CA GLY A 502 -37.20 27.65 2.12
C GLY A 502 -36.38 28.34 3.24
N ARG A 503 -36.57 29.65 3.43
CA ARG A 503 -35.91 30.41 4.50
C ARG A 503 -36.39 29.94 5.87
N TYR A 504 -37.70 29.78 6.05
CA TYR A 504 -38.27 29.35 7.32
C TYR A 504 -37.92 27.89 7.67
N ILE A 505 -37.73 27.02 6.67
CA ILE A 505 -37.18 25.68 6.90
C ILE A 505 -35.75 25.76 7.46
N GLN A 506 -34.88 26.57 6.84
CA GLN A 506 -33.51 26.76 7.33
C GLN A 506 -33.48 27.39 8.73
N GLN A 507 -34.35 28.37 8.97
CA GLN A 507 -34.51 28.97 10.29
C GLN A 507 -34.99 27.94 11.33
N LEU A 508 -35.94 27.08 10.98
CA LEU A 508 -36.44 26.03 11.87
C LEU A 508 -35.35 25.03 12.26
N HIS A 509 -34.50 24.60 11.31
CA HIS A 509 -33.35 23.75 11.63
C HIS A 509 -32.41 24.41 12.66
N GLN A 510 -32.11 25.70 12.50
CA GLN A 510 -31.26 26.45 13.45
C GLN A 510 -31.94 26.63 14.81
N GLU A 511 -33.24 26.91 14.84
CA GLU A 511 -33.99 27.07 16.07
C GLU A 511 -34.09 25.76 16.86
N ILE A 512 -34.29 24.63 16.18
CA ILE A 512 -34.28 23.30 16.79
C ILE A 512 -32.90 22.96 17.33
N LEU A 513 -31.83 23.26 16.57
CA LEU A 513 -30.45 23.09 17.03
C LEU A 513 -30.23 23.81 18.37
N LEU A 514 -30.65 25.07 18.48
CA LEU A 514 -30.49 25.86 19.70
C LEU A 514 -31.41 25.44 20.84
N PHE A 515 -32.56 24.84 20.53
CA PHE A 515 -33.49 24.29 21.52
C PHE A 515 -32.95 23.00 22.16
N ILE A 516 -32.48 22.06 21.34
CA ILE A 516 -31.93 20.78 21.81
C ILE A 516 -30.53 20.96 22.41
N CYS A 517 -29.73 21.88 21.85
CA CYS A 517 -28.36 22.17 22.30
C CYS A 517 -28.26 23.57 22.93
N PRO A 518 -28.83 23.81 24.13
CA PRO A 518 -28.79 25.12 24.78
C PRO A 518 -27.36 25.58 25.09
N TRP A 519 -26.42 24.63 25.28
CA TRP A 519 -25.01 24.91 25.59
C TRP A 519 -24.26 25.68 24.50
N LEU A 520 -24.78 25.70 23.26
CA LEU A 520 -24.26 26.52 22.16
C LEU A 520 -24.36 28.02 22.44
N LYS A 521 -25.32 28.44 23.28
CA LYS A 521 -25.44 29.84 23.75
C LYS A 521 -24.92 30.01 25.16
N SER A 522 -25.31 29.13 26.07
CA SER A 522 -25.00 29.26 27.50
C SER A 522 -25.22 27.95 28.24
N GLY A 523 -24.48 27.72 29.32
CA GLY A 523 -24.68 26.56 30.20
C GLY A 523 -23.72 25.40 29.92
N SER A 524 -24.07 24.20 30.35
CA SER A 524 -23.26 22.99 30.25
C SER A 524 -23.98 21.93 29.41
N LEU A 525 -23.24 20.99 28.83
CA LEU A 525 -23.81 19.83 28.16
C LEU A 525 -24.61 19.00 29.18
N ASN A 526 -25.75 18.48 28.73
CA ASN A 526 -26.65 17.68 29.54
C ASN A 526 -26.33 16.19 29.35
N PHE A 527 -25.36 15.71 30.13
CA PHE A 527 -24.92 14.31 30.13
C PHE A 527 -25.99 13.36 30.66
N GLY A 528 -26.28 12.29 29.92
CA GLY A 528 -27.34 11.33 30.28
C GLY A 528 -28.74 11.94 30.26
N GLY A 529 -28.90 13.08 29.58
CA GLY A 529 -30.14 13.84 29.52
C GLY A 529 -31.28 13.08 28.84
N ASN A 530 -32.48 13.62 29.02
CA ASN A 530 -33.68 13.14 28.37
C ASN A 530 -34.39 14.27 27.62
N ILE A 531 -35.22 13.92 26.66
CA ILE A 531 -36.07 14.85 25.93
C ILE A 531 -37.48 14.28 25.84
N HIS A 532 -38.46 15.10 26.24
CA HIS A 532 -39.86 14.73 26.10
C HIS A 532 -40.31 15.00 24.66
N VAL A 533 -40.96 14.00 24.05
CA VAL A 533 -41.47 14.08 22.66
C VAL A 533 -42.43 15.28 22.52
N HIS A 534 -43.25 15.51 23.55
CA HIS A 534 -44.22 16.60 23.62
C HIS A 534 -43.57 17.99 23.67
N ASP A 535 -42.40 18.13 24.29
CA ASP A 535 -41.70 19.42 24.38
C ASP A 535 -41.18 19.85 23.01
N VAL A 536 -40.64 18.90 22.24
CA VAL A 536 -40.17 19.15 20.87
C VAL A 536 -41.35 19.51 19.96
N LEU A 537 -42.45 18.75 20.03
CA LEU A 537 -43.66 19.04 19.27
C LEU A 537 -44.25 20.42 19.64
N GLY A 538 -44.30 20.72 20.95
CA GLY A 538 -44.76 22.01 21.47
C GLY A 538 -43.90 23.17 20.98
N PHE A 539 -42.58 23.01 21.00
CA PHE A 539 -41.63 24.00 20.51
C PHE A 539 -41.86 24.36 19.03
N ILE A 540 -42.06 23.35 18.18
CA ILE A 540 -42.34 23.53 16.74
C ILE A 540 -43.71 24.19 16.55
N LYS A 541 -44.76 23.73 17.25
CA LYS A 541 -46.11 24.32 17.15
C LYS A 541 -46.18 25.79 17.56
N GLN A 542 -45.30 26.23 18.47
CA GLN A 542 -45.25 27.61 18.95
C GLN A 542 -44.50 28.57 18.01
N ARG A 543 -43.90 28.11 16.91
CA ARG A 543 -43.22 28.98 15.96
C ARG A 543 -44.24 29.86 15.22
N PRO A 544 -44.04 31.19 15.15
CA PRO A 544 -45.04 32.10 14.58
C PRO A 544 -45.33 31.86 13.08
N TYR A 545 -44.37 31.26 12.38
CA TYR A 545 -44.47 30.94 10.96
C TYR A 545 -45.12 29.57 10.68
N ILE A 546 -45.39 28.75 11.71
CA ILE A 546 -46.00 27.42 11.59
C ILE A 546 -47.48 27.49 11.99
N GLN A 547 -48.36 27.08 11.08
CA GLN A 547 -49.81 27.05 11.31
C GLN A 547 -50.26 25.68 11.85
N PHE A 548 -49.70 24.58 11.33
CA PHE A 548 -50.13 23.23 11.68
C PHE A 548 -48.97 22.22 11.55
N VAL A 549 -48.98 21.20 12.43
CA VAL A 549 -47.97 20.12 12.48
C VAL A 549 -48.69 18.79 12.63
N THR A 550 -48.35 17.82 11.76
CA THR A 550 -48.88 16.45 11.77
C THR A 550 -47.78 15.43 11.45
N ARG A 551 -48.03 14.12 11.53
CA ARG A 551 -47.05 13.04 11.27
C ARG A 551 -45.74 13.18 12.06
N PHE A 552 -45.82 13.65 13.30
CA PHE A 552 -44.64 13.95 14.10
C PHE A 552 -44.05 12.68 14.72
N SER A 553 -42.78 12.41 14.43
CA SER A 553 -41.98 11.39 15.09
C SER A 553 -40.55 11.87 15.35
N LEU A 554 -39.95 11.30 16.38
CA LEU A 554 -38.53 11.39 16.70
C LEU A 554 -37.87 10.04 16.43
N VAL A 555 -36.80 10.09 15.65
CA VAL A 555 -35.93 8.95 15.38
C VAL A 555 -34.63 9.17 16.15
N HIS A 556 -34.34 8.28 17.07
CA HIS A 556 -33.15 8.29 17.92
C HIS A 556 -32.16 7.25 17.41
N VAL A 557 -31.01 7.71 16.92
CA VAL A 557 -29.93 6.85 16.42
C VAL A 557 -28.81 6.81 17.46
N LYS A 558 -28.55 5.61 17.97
CA LYS A 558 -27.56 5.32 19.01
C LYS A 558 -26.41 4.54 18.39
N GLU A 559 -25.18 4.87 18.77
CA GLU A 559 -24.00 4.09 18.43
C GLU A 559 -23.67 3.16 19.60
N GLU A 560 -23.80 1.84 19.41
CA GLU A 560 -23.48 0.87 20.46
C GLU A 560 -21.98 0.55 20.49
N THR A 561 -21.40 0.33 19.32
CA THR A 561 -19.96 0.14 19.09
C THR A 561 -19.58 0.81 17.77
N THR A 562 -18.28 0.95 17.49
CA THR A 562 -17.68 1.73 16.38
C THR A 562 -18.20 1.41 14.97
N SER A 563 -19.06 0.39 14.81
CA SER A 563 -19.67 -0.02 13.54
C SER A 563 -21.14 -0.45 13.64
N TYR A 564 -21.75 -0.43 14.84
CA TYR A 564 -23.12 -0.90 15.04
C TYR A 564 -23.98 0.21 15.64
N TYR A 565 -25.08 0.51 14.96
CA TYR A 565 -26.06 1.51 15.37
C TYR A 565 -27.41 0.86 15.64
N THR A 566 -28.13 1.37 16.64
CA THR A 566 -29.52 1.02 16.90
C THR A 566 -30.40 2.23 16.68
N ILE A 567 -31.58 2.00 16.11
CA ILE A 567 -32.58 3.04 15.82
C ILE A 567 -33.79 2.80 16.70
N GLU A 568 -34.23 3.83 17.42
CA GLU A 568 -35.49 3.84 18.15
C GLU A 568 -36.39 4.93 17.53
N ASP A 569 -37.51 4.53 16.94
CA ASP A 569 -38.48 5.44 16.33
C ASP A 569 -39.77 5.49 17.16
N THR A 570 -40.13 6.68 17.63
CA THR A 570 -41.39 6.91 18.34
C THR A 570 -42.65 6.59 17.51
N ALA A 571 -42.54 6.46 16.19
CA ALA A 571 -43.63 6.04 15.31
C ALA A 571 -43.85 4.51 15.29
N GLU A 572 -42.94 3.71 15.86
CA GLU A 572 -43.03 2.25 15.82
C GLU A 572 -44.24 1.72 16.64
N SER A 573 -44.97 0.78 16.06
CA SER A 573 -46.23 0.28 16.63
C SER A 573 -45.99 -0.49 17.93
N GLY A 574 -46.40 0.10 19.06
CA GLY A 574 -46.20 -0.46 20.40
C GLY A 574 -45.14 0.28 21.24
N SER A 575 -44.39 1.21 20.64
CA SER A 575 -43.58 2.16 21.40
C SER A 575 -44.52 3.21 22.03
N ASN A 576 -44.62 3.22 23.36
CA ASN A 576 -45.31 4.27 24.10
C ASN A 576 -44.27 5.23 24.71
N THR A 577 -43.22 5.51 23.94
CA THR A 577 -42.03 6.21 24.41
C THR A 577 -42.30 7.71 24.46
N GLU A 578 -42.77 8.20 25.62
CA GLU A 578 -43.01 9.63 25.86
C GLU A 578 -41.72 10.43 26.06
N VAL A 579 -40.64 9.73 26.45
CA VAL A 579 -39.34 10.29 26.83
C VAL A 579 -38.24 9.51 26.15
N LEU A 580 -37.43 10.20 25.35
CA LEU A 580 -36.18 9.64 24.84
C LEU A 580 -35.05 9.96 25.82
N GLN A 581 -34.36 8.92 26.28
CA GLN A 581 -33.22 9.05 27.19
C GLN A 581 -31.94 8.64 26.48
N ALA A 582 -30.85 9.37 26.76
CA ALA A 582 -29.53 9.01 26.27
C ALA A 582 -29.10 7.62 26.78
N SER A 583 -28.44 6.83 25.95
CA SER A 583 -28.14 5.41 26.27
C SER A 583 -27.12 5.23 27.40
N ARG A 584 -26.21 6.20 27.56
CA ARG A 584 -25.14 6.19 28.58
C ARG A 584 -25.14 7.49 29.39
N PRO A 585 -24.65 7.47 30.64
CA PRO A 585 -24.56 8.68 31.46
C PRO A 585 -23.59 9.75 30.92
N TRP A 586 -22.72 9.41 29.95
CA TRP A 586 -21.84 10.35 29.24
C TRP A 586 -22.28 10.64 27.80
N SER A 587 -23.45 10.12 27.41
CA SER A 587 -24.05 10.43 26.12
C SER A 587 -24.79 11.76 26.17
N VAL A 588 -24.85 12.43 25.03
CA VAL A 588 -25.53 13.72 24.83
C VAL A 588 -26.39 13.63 23.58
N LEU A 589 -27.67 13.96 23.72
CA LEU A 589 -28.61 14.01 22.61
C LEU A 589 -28.35 15.25 21.75
N VAL A 590 -28.15 15.07 20.45
CA VAL A 590 -27.92 16.17 19.50
C VAL A 590 -28.81 16.02 18.26
N PRO A 591 -29.32 17.10 17.67
CA PRO A 591 -30.09 17.00 16.44
C PRO A 591 -29.21 16.71 15.24
N VAL A 592 -29.75 15.99 14.27
CA VAL A 592 -29.17 15.94 12.92
C VAL A 592 -29.22 17.31 12.26
N ARG A 593 -28.29 17.60 11.34
CA ARG A 593 -28.24 18.89 10.63
C ARG A 593 -29.51 19.17 9.82
N LEU A 594 -30.08 18.13 9.21
CA LEU A 594 -31.25 18.23 8.36
C LEU A 594 -32.32 17.23 8.82
N HIS A 595 -33.38 17.77 9.39
CA HIS A 595 -34.61 17.06 9.73
C HIS A 595 -35.47 16.78 8.50
N GLN A 596 -36.41 15.84 8.62
CA GLN A 596 -37.36 15.52 7.56
C GLN A 596 -38.63 16.34 7.74
N PHE A 597 -38.80 17.36 6.91
CA PHE A 597 -39.99 18.21 6.89
C PHE A 597 -40.75 18.03 5.58
N ILE A 598 -41.98 17.50 5.67
CA ILE A 598 -42.90 17.35 4.55
C ILE A 598 -43.84 18.57 4.56
N LEU A 599 -44.04 19.23 3.42
CA LEU A 599 -44.94 20.37 3.36
C LEU A 599 -46.35 19.93 2.97
N VAL A 600 -47.35 20.38 3.74
CA VAL A 600 -48.76 20.07 3.50
C VAL A 600 -49.59 21.35 3.42
N ASP A 601 -50.61 21.34 2.56
CA ASP A 601 -51.53 22.46 2.38
C ASP A 601 -52.82 22.29 3.21
N ASP A 602 -53.19 21.05 3.54
CA ASP A 602 -54.40 20.72 4.30
C ASP A 602 -54.12 20.56 5.81
N GLU A 603 -55.11 20.93 6.63
CA GLU A 603 -55.08 20.78 8.10
C GLU A 603 -55.75 19.46 8.52
N SER A 604 -55.26 18.35 7.98
CA SER A 604 -55.70 17.01 8.35
C SER A 604 -54.71 16.34 9.30
N PHE A 605 -55.20 15.78 10.40
CA PHE A 605 -54.37 14.96 11.26
C PHE A 605 -54.07 13.63 10.58
N LEU A 606 -52.79 13.27 10.54
CA LEU A 606 -52.26 12.04 9.98
C LEU A 606 -51.34 11.42 11.04
N PRO A 607 -51.42 10.10 11.27
CA PRO A 607 -50.58 9.43 12.26
C PRO A 607 -49.09 9.54 11.89
N PRO A 608 -48.18 9.42 12.87
CA PRO A 608 -46.75 9.31 12.59
C PRO A 608 -46.46 8.10 11.70
N GLU A 609 -45.43 8.22 10.86
CA GLU A 609 -44.96 7.13 10.01
C GLU A 609 -43.52 6.76 10.39
N ILE A 610 -43.23 5.46 10.35
CA ILE A 610 -41.91 4.91 10.65
C ILE A 610 -40.93 5.34 9.56
N ALA A 611 -39.71 5.69 9.94
CA ALA A 611 -38.63 5.95 9.00
C ALA A 611 -38.37 4.74 8.08
N ALA A 612 -38.46 4.96 6.76
CA ALA A 612 -38.22 3.94 5.74
C ALA A 612 -37.04 4.33 4.82
N ILE A 613 -36.50 3.36 4.06
CA ILE A 613 -35.30 3.51 3.22
C ILE A 613 -35.41 4.70 2.24
N ASP A 614 -36.60 4.98 1.73
CA ASP A 614 -36.89 6.11 0.83
C ASP A 614 -36.75 7.49 1.51
N SER A 615 -36.83 7.52 2.84
CA SER A 615 -36.72 8.71 3.68
C SER A 615 -35.39 8.84 4.43
N MET A 616 -34.63 7.74 4.51
CA MET A 616 -33.34 7.69 5.21
C MET A 616 -32.24 8.39 4.41
N ARG A 617 -31.27 8.95 5.12
CA ARG A 617 -30.09 9.61 4.55
C ARG A 617 -28.80 9.03 5.15
N LEU A 618 -27.81 8.89 4.28
CA LEU A 618 -26.45 8.49 4.67
C LEU A 618 -25.90 9.46 5.72
N GLU A 619 -25.17 8.93 6.70
CA GLU A 619 -24.58 9.67 7.85
C GLU A 619 -25.56 10.29 8.85
N THR A 620 -26.89 10.14 8.67
CA THR A 620 -27.88 10.65 9.64
C THR A 620 -28.74 9.57 10.26
N ASP A 621 -29.30 8.68 9.45
CA ASP A 621 -30.31 7.71 9.88
C ASP A 621 -30.39 6.46 8.99
N PHE A 622 -29.60 6.39 7.92
CA PHE A 622 -29.40 5.16 7.17
C PHE A 622 -28.40 4.26 7.90
N VAL A 623 -28.91 3.25 8.58
CA VAL A 623 -28.14 2.19 9.25
C VAL A 623 -28.50 0.87 8.60
N VAL A 624 -27.50 0.11 8.18
CA VAL A 624 -27.70 -1.29 7.79
C VAL A 624 -27.73 -2.10 9.08
N LEU A 625 -28.93 -2.50 9.49
CA LEU A 625 -29.11 -3.45 10.59
C LEU A 625 -28.77 -4.85 10.05
N ASP A 626 -27.94 -5.59 10.77
CA ASP A 626 -27.72 -7.00 10.47
C ASP A 626 -29.00 -7.75 10.84
N ASP A 627 -29.71 -8.28 9.84
CA ASP A 627 -30.91 -9.07 10.08
C ASP A 627 -30.49 -10.25 10.95
N GLY A 628 -31.04 -10.35 12.17
CA GLY A 628 -30.71 -11.34 13.20
C GLY A 628 -31.06 -12.78 12.84
N THR A 629 -30.64 -13.25 11.67
CA THR A 629 -30.67 -14.63 11.20
C THR A 629 -29.30 -15.03 10.67
N GLU A 630 -28.29 -14.95 11.52
CA GLU A 630 -27.20 -15.92 11.53
C GLU A 630 -26.58 -15.86 12.92
N ALA A 631 -26.67 -16.98 13.66
CA ALA A 631 -25.84 -17.14 14.84
C ALA A 631 -24.38 -16.91 14.41
N PRO A 632 -23.54 -16.24 15.21
CA PRO A 632 -22.14 -16.05 14.85
C PRO A 632 -21.56 -17.42 14.54
N VAL A 633 -21.14 -17.62 13.29
CA VAL A 633 -20.25 -18.73 12.96
C VAL A 633 -18.99 -18.46 13.76
N THR A 634 -18.85 -19.16 14.88
CA THR A 634 -17.57 -19.36 15.53
C THR A 634 -16.64 -19.89 14.47
N VAL A 635 -15.79 -19.02 13.92
CA VAL A 635 -14.55 -19.43 13.31
C VAL A 635 -13.76 -20.06 14.45
N VAL A 636 -13.87 -21.38 14.54
CA VAL A 636 -12.99 -22.18 15.38
C VAL A 636 -11.61 -22.00 14.77
N GLU A 637 -10.80 -21.15 15.40
CA GLU A 637 -9.34 -21.22 15.23
C GLU A 637 -8.94 -22.67 15.49
N PRO A 638 -8.16 -23.32 14.61
CA PRO A 638 -7.67 -24.65 14.90
C PRO A 638 -6.85 -24.58 16.19
N GLU A 639 -7.29 -25.32 17.21
CA GLU A 639 -6.54 -25.48 18.45
C GLU A 639 -5.09 -25.89 18.12
N PRO A 640 -4.08 -25.27 18.76
CA PRO A 640 -2.73 -25.79 18.68
C PRO A 640 -2.73 -27.21 19.25
N PRO A 641 -2.00 -28.16 18.64
CA PRO A 641 -1.96 -29.53 19.13
C PRO A 641 -1.46 -29.54 20.58
N GLU A 642 -2.20 -30.24 21.44
CA GLU A 642 -1.82 -30.50 22.83
C GLU A 642 -0.37 -31.03 22.88
N GLU A 643 0.52 -30.27 23.50
CA GLU A 643 1.85 -30.74 23.88
C GLU A 643 1.68 -31.89 24.87
N GLY A 644 1.77 -33.11 24.34
CA GLY A 644 2.11 -34.29 25.13
C GLY A 644 3.45 -34.04 25.82
N GLY A 645 3.44 -34.16 27.14
CA GLY A 645 4.64 -33.98 27.95
C GLY A 645 5.73 -34.95 27.54
N ASP A 646 6.82 -34.40 27.01
CA ASP A 646 8.12 -35.03 26.98
C ASP A 646 9.09 -34.14 27.76
N GLU A 647 9.66 -34.72 28.80
CA GLU A 647 10.76 -34.17 29.58
C GLU A 647 11.92 -33.80 28.65
N TYR A 648 12.28 -32.52 28.59
CA TYR A 648 13.58 -32.10 28.07
C TYR A 648 14.41 -31.46 29.17
N LEU A 649 15.53 -32.14 29.42
CA LEU A 649 16.62 -31.82 30.31
C LEU A 649 17.14 -30.38 30.13
N SER A 650 17.44 -29.73 31.26
CA SER A 650 18.12 -28.43 31.28
C SER A 650 19.53 -28.50 30.71
N LEU A 651 19.92 -27.45 30.01
CA LEU A 651 21.21 -27.26 29.32
C LEU A 651 22.44 -27.10 30.26
N ASP A 652 22.29 -27.36 31.56
CA ASP A 652 23.40 -27.38 32.53
C ASP A 652 24.06 -28.77 32.67
N ASP A 653 23.57 -29.81 31.96
CA ASP A 653 24.11 -31.17 32.03
C ASP A 653 24.94 -31.61 30.80
N ILE A 654 25.26 -30.73 29.83
CA ILE A 654 26.12 -31.10 28.67
C ILE A 654 27.32 -30.14 28.40
N LEU A 655 27.62 -29.13 29.22
CA LEU A 655 28.92 -28.42 29.12
C LEU A 655 29.58 -28.13 30.48
#